data_AF-A0A496VX01-F1
#
_entry.id   AF-A0A496VX01-F1
#
_cell.length_a   1.000
_cell.length_b   1.000
_cell.length_c   1.000
_cell.angle_alpha   90.00
_cell.angle_beta   90.00
_cell.angle_gamma   90.00
#
_symmetry.space_group_name_H-M   'P 1'
#
loop_
_entity.id
_entity.type
_entity.pdbx_description
1 polymer ?
#
loop_
_entity_poly.entity_id
_entity_poly.type
_entity_poly.pdbx_seq_one_letter_code
_entity_poly.pdbx_strand_id
1 'polypeptide(L)'
;MTEKKAVHYGQVEIIPGTLCDAYVLDDGTAVMSERGTADLLGMKHASLQSVAVNWPPKTLKPFVDKGLTMTAKLIYVAAKNSPHQGQNIVAYDSHFIESIIRAYALALANDVLRANQKHIGIRCSILICALILTALEAAIREACGVSTDIPKTAQQHYQYAVELLKDFGFTFSIVGDIALKKDITEFLEVKETKLNAFLRKHRDDIVPVKLDRATIRAIGSKALRLNGYNLSDVGKIALNMDSEIGTKLKKNVFGDACSLAKLDTKGEIEWQKVLTKVFAGFDFHHNYQVGKYRVDFLIKELQLGLECNGYDNHAYYDQEAEALREEFVIDNKYGLVRFHHRVDWESLANGILHSKVGTIIKRYAVGQVYSNTPSDSTELKAVYYGKVEIIPGTICDGYILDDDTAVLSERGTADLLGMKQASLQSMKTNWPPKTLKPFVDKGLIVVTDSAKVVAKNSPYQGRNIVVYESKFIEAIIRGYTLALANNALRANQKHVGKRCSILACALSKTAIYVAIQQACGVSNNIQKTAQQNYQDAVKSIVDLGFKCSVPCEIALKKDITHFLGIPQSTLNGILHKHRDTIKPIQLDRAAIRAADSKASRLNGYHLDDVGKIVLAMDSVIGIDLKKQIFGSGSSLTELEEKKGREWPNTLAKVFAGFSFHQNYFIGEYRVDFVVEELKLVLEFEKGQPASKEQFISQHYGLIRFQHLVGWETLLNGILHAQVGTVIKLNGAVSILPDKSQQETLGI
;
A
#
# COMPACT_ATOMS: atom_id res chain seq x y z
N MET A 1 -33.16 -16.75 -23.67
CA MET A 1 -32.92 -15.69 -22.67
C MET A 1 -33.63 -14.46 -23.15
N THR A 2 -34.45 -13.82 -22.30
CA THR A 2 -35.04 -12.51 -22.57
C THR A 2 -33.93 -11.49 -22.77
N GLU A 3 -34.05 -10.65 -23.80
CA GLU A 3 -33.17 -9.51 -24.04
C GLU A 3 -33.25 -8.57 -22.82
N LYS A 4 -32.11 -8.29 -22.18
CA LYS A 4 -32.06 -7.38 -21.01
C LYS A 4 -32.36 -5.96 -21.44
N LYS A 5 -33.19 -5.25 -20.67
CA LYS A 5 -33.62 -3.88 -20.99
C LYS A 5 -33.15 -2.90 -19.95
N ALA A 6 -32.52 -1.80 -20.37
CA ALA A 6 -32.26 -0.65 -19.51
C ALA A 6 -33.54 0.16 -19.36
N VAL A 7 -34.14 0.13 -18.17
CA VAL A 7 -35.45 0.75 -17.88
C VAL A 7 -35.33 2.09 -17.16
N HIS A 8 -34.20 2.35 -16.49
CA HIS A 8 -33.86 3.65 -15.93
C HIS A 8 -32.54 4.17 -16.52
N TYR A 9 -32.43 5.50 -16.61
CA TYR A 9 -31.24 6.21 -17.06
C TYR A 9 -30.95 7.41 -16.15
N GLY A 10 -29.67 7.65 -15.92
CA GLY A 10 -29.14 8.83 -15.24
C GLY A 10 -27.69 9.11 -15.62
N GLN A 11 -27.19 10.28 -15.24
CA GLN A 11 -25.78 10.61 -15.37
C GLN A 11 -25.14 10.58 -13.98
N VAL A 12 -24.10 9.75 -13.84
CA VAL A 12 -23.34 9.65 -12.59
C VAL A 12 -22.01 10.35 -12.75
N GLU A 13 -21.66 11.17 -11.77
CA GLU A 13 -20.37 11.86 -11.71
C GLU A 13 -19.66 11.40 -10.44
N ILE A 14 -18.78 10.39 -10.57
CA ILE A 14 -17.96 9.89 -9.46
C ILE A 14 -16.68 10.71 -9.33
N ILE A 15 -16.14 11.17 -10.46
CA ILE A 15 -14.96 12.02 -10.55
C ILE A 15 -15.43 13.42 -10.98
N PRO A 16 -15.01 14.50 -10.29
CA PRO A 16 -15.37 15.86 -10.69
C PRO A 16 -15.06 16.16 -12.16
N GLY A 17 -16.07 16.62 -12.89
CA GLY A 17 -16.05 16.93 -14.32
C GLY A 17 -16.16 15.70 -15.23
N THR A 18 -16.36 14.48 -14.70
CA THR A 18 -16.50 13.25 -15.50
C THR A 18 -17.90 12.69 -15.37
N LEU A 19 -18.77 13.01 -16.33
CA LEU A 19 -20.13 12.49 -16.42
C LEU A 19 -20.13 11.14 -17.14
N CYS A 20 -20.66 10.12 -16.48
CA CYS A 20 -20.80 8.77 -17.02
C CYS A 20 -22.28 8.43 -17.21
N ASP A 21 -22.67 8.01 -18.41
CA ASP A 21 -24.04 7.51 -18.65
C ASP A 21 -24.25 6.19 -17.93
N ALA A 22 -25.25 6.16 -17.06
CA ALA A 22 -25.56 5.07 -16.16
C ALA A 22 -27.01 4.58 -16.35
N TYR A 23 -27.22 3.30 -16.11
CA TYR A 23 -28.51 2.65 -16.34
C TYR A 23 -28.83 1.62 -15.25
N VAL A 24 -30.12 1.41 -15.01
CA VAL A 24 -30.61 0.25 -14.24
C VAL A 24 -31.45 -0.62 -15.15
N LEU A 25 -31.12 -1.91 -15.17
CA LEU A 25 -31.79 -2.91 -15.99
C LEU A 25 -33.11 -3.36 -15.37
N ASP A 26 -33.94 -4.05 -16.16
CA ASP A 26 -35.21 -4.64 -15.75
C ASP A 26 -35.09 -5.69 -14.64
N ASP A 27 -33.92 -6.30 -14.49
CA ASP A 27 -33.57 -7.20 -13.37
C ASP A 27 -32.97 -6.46 -12.15
N GLY A 28 -32.90 -5.12 -12.18
CA GLY A 28 -32.31 -4.30 -11.11
C GLY A 28 -30.79 -4.19 -11.17
N THR A 29 -30.11 -4.76 -12.17
CA THR A 29 -28.66 -4.63 -12.34
C THR A 29 -28.29 -3.19 -12.66
N ALA A 30 -27.37 -2.61 -11.88
CA ALA A 30 -26.78 -1.31 -12.16
C ALA A 30 -25.59 -1.44 -13.13
N VAL A 31 -25.63 -0.70 -14.23
CA VAL A 31 -24.60 -0.73 -15.28
C VAL A 31 -24.19 0.67 -15.70
N MET A 32 -22.96 0.78 -16.21
CA MET A 32 -22.43 1.99 -16.85
C MET A 32 -22.18 1.71 -18.33
N SER A 33 -22.43 2.69 -19.20
CA SER A 33 -22.11 2.56 -20.63
C SER A 33 -20.62 2.27 -20.85
N GLU A 34 -20.26 1.66 -21.99
CA GLU A 34 -18.85 1.43 -22.37
C GLU A 34 -18.06 2.74 -22.40
N ARG A 35 -18.64 3.82 -22.96
CA ARG A 35 -18.00 5.14 -22.95
C ARG A 35 -17.84 5.69 -21.54
N GLY A 36 -18.89 5.69 -20.73
CA GLY A 36 -18.82 6.13 -19.34
C GLY A 36 -17.80 5.35 -18.52
N THR A 37 -17.67 4.04 -18.77
CA THR A 37 -16.67 3.18 -18.12
C THR A 37 -15.25 3.56 -18.56
N ALA A 38 -15.03 3.84 -19.85
CA ALA A 38 -13.74 4.31 -20.33
C ALA A 38 -13.36 5.65 -19.70
N ASP A 39 -14.32 6.59 -19.61
CA ASP A 39 -14.13 7.91 -19.02
C ASP A 39 -13.82 7.81 -17.52
N LEU A 40 -14.54 6.95 -16.78
CA LEU A 40 -14.28 6.66 -15.37
C LEU A 40 -12.84 6.17 -15.16
N LEU A 41 -12.38 5.24 -15.99
CA LEU A 41 -11.03 4.65 -15.95
C LEU A 41 -9.94 5.61 -16.48
N GLY A 42 -10.32 6.73 -17.12
CA GLY A 42 -9.38 7.63 -17.79
C GLY A 42 -8.71 7.00 -19.01
N MET A 43 -9.42 6.11 -19.68
CA MET A 43 -8.98 5.42 -20.89
C MET A 43 -9.69 6.00 -22.10
N LYS A 44 -9.02 6.01 -23.25
CA LYS A 44 -9.72 6.27 -24.52
C LYS A 44 -10.76 5.17 -24.75
N HIS A 45 -11.95 5.54 -25.20
CA HIS A 45 -13.04 4.60 -25.53
C HIS A 45 -12.57 3.46 -26.46
N ALA A 46 -11.85 3.78 -27.53
CA ALA A 46 -11.25 2.77 -28.44
C ALA A 46 -10.24 1.84 -27.74
N SER A 47 -9.56 2.30 -26.69
CA SER A 47 -8.68 1.46 -25.89
C SER A 47 -9.45 0.45 -25.06
N LEU A 48 -10.59 0.85 -24.46
CA LEU A 48 -11.45 -0.09 -23.74
C LEU A 48 -12.05 -1.15 -24.69
N GLN A 49 -12.47 -0.74 -25.89
CA GLN A 49 -12.93 -1.67 -26.94
C GLN A 49 -11.84 -2.68 -27.34
N SER A 50 -10.60 -2.21 -27.51
CA SER A 50 -9.47 -3.09 -27.80
C SER A 50 -9.17 -4.06 -26.65
N VAL A 51 -9.32 -3.62 -25.40
CA VAL A 51 -9.21 -4.46 -24.21
C VAL A 51 -10.32 -5.51 -24.18
N ALA A 52 -11.54 -5.17 -24.61
CA ALA A 52 -12.65 -6.12 -24.72
C ALA A 52 -12.37 -7.27 -25.69
N VAL A 53 -11.78 -6.96 -26.86
CA VAL A 53 -11.44 -7.94 -27.89
C VAL A 53 -10.23 -8.79 -27.48
N ASN A 54 -9.25 -8.20 -26.80
CA ASN A 54 -7.97 -8.85 -26.44
C ASN A 54 -7.88 -9.22 -24.95
N TRP A 55 -9.03 -9.51 -24.33
CA TRP A 55 -9.12 -9.73 -22.90
C TRP A 55 -8.58 -11.11 -22.46
N PRO A 56 -7.90 -11.20 -21.30
CA PRO A 56 -7.28 -10.12 -20.54
C PRO A 56 -5.91 -9.74 -21.12
N PRO A 57 -5.52 -8.44 -21.10
CA PRO A 57 -4.16 -8.03 -21.48
C PRO A 57 -3.10 -8.79 -20.69
N LYS A 58 -1.99 -9.17 -21.33
CA LYS A 58 -0.91 -9.96 -20.68
C LYS A 58 -0.43 -9.37 -19.35
N THR A 59 -0.36 -8.04 -19.24
CA THR A 59 0.04 -7.32 -18.03
C THR A 59 -0.99 -7.37 -16.91
N LEU A 60 -2.28 -7.53 -17.25
CA LEU A 60 -3.39 -7.58 -16.28
C LEU A 60 -3.82 -9.01 -15.96
N LYS A 61 -3.51 -9.97 -16.84
CA LYS A 61 -3.88 -11.39 -16.68
C LYS A 61 -3.58 -11.96 -15.29
N PRO A 62 -2.45 -11.63 -14.63
CA PRO A 62 -2.19 -12.12 -13.28
C PRO A 62 -3.10 -11.52 -12.21
N PHE A 63 -3.78 -10.40 -12.46
CA PHE A 63 -4.53 -9.59 -11.48
C PHE A 63 -6.04 -9.55 -11.74
N VAL A 64 -6.51 -10.35 -12.70
CA VAL A 64 -7.91 -10.47 -13.10
C VAL A 64 -8.46 -11.79 -12.56
N ASP A 65 -9.70 -11.78 -12.08
CA ASP A 65 -10.35 -12.98 -11.55
C ASP A 65 -10.48 -14.06 -12.63
N LYS A 66 -10.20 -15.32 -12.26
CA LYS A 66 -10.38 -16.44 -13.18
C LYS A 66 -11.86 -16.56 -13.54
N GLY A 67 -12.16 -16.56 -14.84
CA GLY A 67 -13.53 -16.62 -15.35
C GLY A 67 -14.18 -15.26 -15.62
N LEU A 68 -13.52 -14.14 -15.28
CA LEU A 68 -14.02 -12.82 -15.69
C LEU A 68 -13.91 -12.66 -17.21
N THR A 69 -15.05 -12.50 -17.89
CA THR A 69 -15.13 -12.32 -19.34
C THR A 69 -15.56 -10.91 -19.70
N MET A 70 -14.91 -10.33 -20.71
CA MET A 70 -15.28 -9.04 -21.31
C MET A 70 -16.31 -9.17 -22.43
N THR A 71 -17.24 -10.11 -22.32
CA THR A 71 -18.25 -10.29 -23.37
C THR A 71 -19.14 -9.05 -23.41
N ALA A 72 -19.10 -8.31 -24.53
CA ALA A 72 -19.93 -7.14 -24.74
C ALA A 72 -21.41 -7.55 -24.64
N LYS A 73 -22.08 -7.13 -23.57
CA LYS A 73 -23.52 -7.32 -23.39
C LYS A 73 -24.21 -6.16 -24.10
N LEU A 74 -24.91 -6.45 -25.19
CA LEU A 74 -25.82 -5.49 -25.82
C LEU A 74 -27.08 -5.39 -24.96
N ILE A 75 -27.44 -4.18 -24.61
CA ILE A 75 -28.58 -3.86 -23.75
C ILE A 75 -29.49 -2.91 -24.50
N TYR A 76 -30.76 -3.29 -24.64
CA TYR A 76 -31.76 -2.45 -25.27
C TYR A 76 -32.21 -1.34 -24.32
N VAL A 77 -32.14 -0.09 -24.75
CA VAL A 77 -32.49 1.07 -23.92
C VAL A 77 -33.98 1.41 -24.07
N ALA A 78 -34.76 1.05 -23.05
CA ALA A 78 -36.18 1.38 -22.93
C ALA A 78 -36.44 2.67 -22.13
N ALA A 79 -35.44 3.18 -21.39
CA ALA A 79 -35.53 4.38 -20.59
C ALA A 79 -35.86 5.62 -21.45
N LYS A 80 -37.03 6.24 -21.21
CA LYS A 80 -37.57 7.35 -22.03
C LYS A 80 -36.75 8.65 -21.94
N ASN A 81 -36.00 8.83 -20.86
CA ASN A 81 -35.17 10.00 -20.62
C ASN A 81 -33.72 9.83 -21.12
N SER A 82 -33.40 8.70 -21.76
CA SER A 82 -32.04 8.43 -22.25
C SER A 82 -31.81 9.01 -23.65
N PRO A 83 -30.64 9.61 -23.92
CA PRO A 83 -30.25 9.99 -25.28
C PRO A 83 -30.08 8.79 -26.22
N HIS A 84 -29.99 7.58 -25.67
CA HIS A 84 -29.86 6.32 -26.40
C HIS A 84 -31.18 5.53 -26.49
N GLN A 85 -32.33 6.14 -26.16
CA GLN A 85 -33.63 5.46 -26.20
C GLN A 85 -33.86 4.76 -27.56
N GLY A 86 -34.30 3.50 -27.50
CA GLY A 86 -34.60 2.68 -28.67
C GLY A 86 -33.36 2.07 -29.34
N GLN A 87 -32.17 2.28 -28.78
CA GLN A 87 -30.91 1.74 -29.31
C GLN A 87 -30.35 0.65 -28.38
N ASN A 88 -29.46 -0.18 -28.94
CA ASN A 88 -28.65 -1.11 -28.17
C ASN A 88 -27.33 -0.45 -27.77
N ILE A 89 -26.97 -0.54 -26.49
CA ILE A 89 -25.69 -0.06 -25.97
C ILE A 89 -24.86 -1.21 -25.43
N VAL A 90 -23.53 -1.05 -25.43
CA VAL A 90 -22.64 -1.89 -24.62
C VAL A 90 -22.52 -1.25 -23.25
N ALA A 91 -22.77 -2.04 -22.20
CA ALA A 91 -22.64 -1.59 -20.82
C ALA A 91 -22.01 -2.66 -19.94
N TYR A 92 -21.38 -2.20 -18.87
CA TYR A 92 -20.69 -3.04 -17.89
C TYR A 92 -21.33 -2.87 -16.52
N ASP A 93 -21.51 -3.99 -15.81
CA ASP A 93 -22.05 -3.99 -14.46
C ASP A 93 -21.01 -3.55 -13.41
N SER A 94 -21.49 -3.16 -12.23
CA SER A 94 -20.64 -2.72 -11.12
C SER A 94 -19.56 -3.73 -10.71
N HIS A 95 -19.83 -5.04 -10.83
CA HIS A 95 -18.86 -6.09 -10.54
C HIS A 95 -17.70 -6.03 -11.52
N PHE A 96 -18.01 -5.98 -12.81
CA PHE A 96 -16.99 -5.87 -13.85
C PHE A 96 -16.15 -4.60 -13.72
N ILE A 97 -16.78 -3.46 -13.46
CA ILE A 97 -16.09 -2.16 -13.30
C ILE A 97 -15.12 -2.22 -12.11
N GLU A 98 -15.57 -2.73 -10.96
CA GLU A 98 -14.70 -2.92 -9.78
C GLU A 98 -13.52 -3.84 -10.09
N SER A 99 -13.76 -4.98 -10.74
CA SER A 99 -12.68 -5.92 -11.08
C SER A 99 -11.63 -5.31 -12.00
N ILE A 100 -12.02 -4.47 -12.98
CA ILE A 100 -11.04 -3.74 -13.80
C ILE A 100 -10.26 -2.73 -12.96
N ILE A 101 -10.94 -1.93 -12.15
CA ILE A 101 -10.31 -0.93 -11.28
C ILE A 101 -9.27 -1.61 -10.39
N ARG A 102 -9.64 -2.72 -9.73
CA ARG A 102 -8.74 -3.52 -8.89
C ARG A 102 -7.58 -4.11 -9.68
N ALA A 103 -7.82 -4.68 -10.87
CA ALA A 103 -6.75 -5.26 -11.68
C ALA A 103 -5.68 -4.22 -12.07
N TYR A 104 -6.10 -3.01 -12.47
CA TYR A 104 -5.17 -1.92 -12.79
C TYR A 104 -4.44 -1.37 -11.56
N ALA A 105 -5.13 -1.24 -10.42
CA ALA A 105 -4.51 -0.79 -9.17
C ALA A 105 -3.46 -1.80 -8.68
N LEU A 106 -3.76 -3.10 -8.71
CA LEU A 106 -2.82 -4.16 -8.34
C LEU A 106 -1.64 -4.23 -9.32
N ALA A 107 -1.90 -4.13 -10.63
CA ALA A 107 -0.84 -4.09 -11.63
C ALA A 107 0.08 -2.87 -11.46
N LEU A 108 -0.46 -1.72 -11.08
CA LEU A 108 0.34 -0.53 -10.73
C LEU A 108 1.20 -0.81 -9.50
N ALA A 109 0.60 -1.34 -8.44
CA ALA A 109 1.29 -1.65 -7.19
C ALA A 109 2.45 -2.63 -7.40
N ASN A 110 2.38 -3.51 -8.41
CA ASN A 110 3.44 -4.45 -8.75
C ASN A 110 4.43 -3.91 -9.80
N ASP A 111 4.32 -2.65 -10.22
CA ASP A 111 5.12 -1.99 -11.27
C ASP A 111 5.17 -2.77 -12.60
N VAL A 112 4.12 -3.53 -12.91
CA VAL A 112 4.03 -4.32 -14.16
C VAL A 112 3.32 -3.58 -15.30
N LEU A 113 2.74 -2.41 -15.02
CA LEU A 113 2.08 -1.59 -16.02
C LEU A 113 3.10 -0.90 -16.92
N ARG A 114 2.81 -0.89 -18.23
CA ARG A 114 3.60 -0.12 -19.20
C ARG A 114 3.50 1.37 -18.90
N ALA A 115 4.48 2.17 -19.31
CA ALA A 115 4.48 3.63 -19.09
C ALA A 115 3.17 4.31 -19.54
N ASN A 116 2.61 3.89 -20.68
CA ASN A 116 1.34 4.39 -21.19
C ASN A 116 0.09 3.84 -20.48
N GLN A 117 0.23 2.92 -19.52
CA GLN A 117 -0.86 2.36 -18.71
C GLN A 117 -0.80 2.82 -17.25
N LYS A 118 0.34 3.36 -16.78
CA LYS A 118 0.53 3.79 -15.40
C LYS A 118 -0.51 4.84 -14.95
N HIS A 119 -0.88 5.77 -15.82
CA HIS A 119 -1.93 6.76 -15.54
C HIS A 119 -3.29 6.13 -15.20
N ILE A 120 -3.66 5.03 -15.88
CA ILE A 120 -4.89 4.27 -15.62
C ILE A 120 -4.79 3.59 -14.24
N GLY A 121 -3.67 2.93 -13.97
CA GLY A 121 -3.39 2.33 -12.66
C GLY A 121 -3.51 3.34 -11.52
N ILE A 122 -2.91 4.51 -11.67
CA ILE A 122 -2.94 5.61 -10.69
C ILE A 122 -4.39 6.04 -10.44
N ARG A 123 -5.14 6.30 -11.51
CA ARG A 123 -6.55 6.70 -11.41
C ARG A 123 -7.40 5.63 -10.72
N CYS A 124 -7.21 4.36 -11.06
CA CYS A 124 -7.90 3.24 -10.44
C CYS A 124 -7.59 3.12 -8.94
N SER A 125 -6.34 3.34 -8.52
CA SER A 125 -5.98 3.32 -7.10
C SER A 125 -6.69 4.43 -6.30
N ILE A 126 -6.78 5.65 -6.85
CA ILE A 126 -7.52 6.76 -6.22
C ILE A 126 -9.01 6.43 -6.12
N LEU A 127 -9.58 5.88 -7.22
CA LEU A 127 -10.97 5.46 -7.27
C LEU A 127 -11.28 4.44 -6.17
N ILE A 128 -10.43 3.43 -5.94
CA ILE A 128 -10.65 2.45 -4.86
C ILE A 128 -10.76 3.14 -3.50
N CYS A 129 -9.83 4.05 -3.17
CA CYS A 129 -9.83 4.75 -1.89
C CYS A 129 -11.11 5.59 -1.71
N ALA A 130 -11.44 6.39 -2.73
CA ALA A 130 -12.62 7.24 -2.70
C ALA A 130 -13.92 6.42 -2.61
N LEU A 131 -14.03 5.31 -3.35
CA LEU A 131 -15.21 4.44 -3.35
C LEU A 131 -15.38 3.70 -2.01
N ILE A 132 -14.30 3.18 -1.42
CA ILE A 132 -14.35 2.54 -0.10
C ILE A 132 -14.83 3.55 0.95
N LEU A 133 -14.23 4.74 0.98
CA LEU A 133 -14.57 5.79 1.94
C LEU A 133 -16.03 6.23 1.79
N THR A 134 -16.49 6.41 0.54
CA THR A 134 -17.88 6.72 0.23
C THR A 134 -18.85 5.67 0.75
N ALA A 135 -18.59 4.39 0.47
CA ALA A 135 -19.49 3.31 0.91
C ALA A 135 -19.52 3.19 2.45
N LEU A 136 -18.39 3.40 3.12
CA LEU A 136 -18.33 3.40 4.59
C LEU A 136 -19.16 4.53 5.18
N GLU A 137 -18.91 5.77 4.75
CA GLU A 137 -19.64 6.95 5.25
C GLU A 137 -21.13 6.83 4.97
N ALA A 138 -21.49 6.41 3.76
CA ALA A 138 -22.86 6.19 3.35
C ALA A 138 -23.60 5.15 4.20
N ALA A 139 -22.96 4.02 4.49
CA ALA A 139 -23.54 2.99 5.34
C ALA A 139 -23.75 3.49 6.79
N ILE A 140 -22.82 4.30 7.31
CA ILE A 140 -22.95 4.91 8.64
C ILE A 140 -24.10 5.91 8.68
N ARG A 141 -24.15 6.84 7.71
CA ARG A 141 -25.20 7.85 7.59
C ARG A 141 -26.58 7.20 7.41
N GLU A 142 -26.70 6.20 6.54
CA GLU A 142 -27.93 5.43 6.36
C GLU A 142 -28.41 4.78 7.67
N ALA A 143 -27.51 4.12 8.41
CA ALA A 143 -27.84 3.52 9.69
C ALA A 143 -28.31 4.55 10.73
N CYS A 144 -27.76 5.77 10.65
CA CYS A 144 -28.11 6.89 11.53
C CYS A 144 -29.38 7.65 11.07
N GLY A 145 -29.99 7.25 9.95
CA GLY A 145 -31.17 7.93 9.39
C GLY A 145 -30.85 9.24 8.67
N VAL A 146 -29.60 9.47 8.30
CA VAL A 146 -29.12 10.66 7.58
C VAL A 146 -28.99 10.32 6.09
N SER A 147 -29.66 11.08 5.22
CA SER A 147 -29.56 10.89 3.78
C SER A 147 -28.18 11.30 3.26
N THR A 148 -27.68 10.58 2.26
CA THR A 148 -26.36 10.83 1.65
C THR A 148 -26.47 10.88 0.14
N ASP A 149 -25.90 11.92 -0.47
CA ASP A 149 -25.70 12.02 -1.92
C ASP A 149 -24.38 11.31 -2.25
N ILE A 150 -24.49 10.06 -2.72
CA ILE A 150 -23.36 9.16 -2.90
C ILE A 150 -22.44 9.62 -4.02
N PRO A 151 -22.93 10.06 -5.19
CA PRO A 151 -22.09 10.71 -6.20
C PRO A 151 -21.30 11.90 -5.64
N LYS A 152 -21.95 12.85 -4.95
CA LYS A 152 -21.24 14.01 -4.39
C LYS A 152 -20.23 13.63 -3.31
N THR A 153 -20.57 12.66 -2.46
CA THR A 153 -19.67 12.15 -1.42
C THR A 153 -18.44 11.49 -2.06
N ALA A 154 -18.61 10.72 -3.13
CA ALA A 154 -17.50 10.14 -3.90
C ALA A 154 -16.61 11.20 -4.56
N GLN A 155 -17.22 12.27 -5.09
CA GLN A 155 -16.48 13.40 -5.65
C GLN A 155 -15.62 14.09 -4.58
N GLN A 156 -16.20 14.37 -3.41
CA GLN A 156 -15.49 14.99 -2.29
C GLN A 156 -14.31 14.12 -1.85
N HIS A 157 -14.51 12.81 -1.70
CA HIS A 157 -13.43 11.89 -1.31
C HIS A 157 -12.36 11.72 -2.40
N TYR A 158 -12.76 11.79 -3.67
CA TYR A 158 -11.81 11.84 -4.78
C TYR A 158 -10.97 13.13 -4.75
N GLN A 159 -11.58 14.27 -4.38
CA GLN A 159 -10.90 15.55 -4.20
C GLN A 159 -10.01 15.58 -2.96
N TYR A 160 -10.35 14.86 -1.88
CA TYR A 160 -9.51 14.75 -0.69
C TYR A 160 -8.14 14.12 -1.00
N ALA A 161 -8.07 13.15 -1.91
CA ALA A 161 -6.81 12.63 -2.43
C ALA A 161 -5.99 13.67 -3.24
N VAL A 162 -6.65 14.74 -3.70
CA VAL A 162 -6.08 15.90 -4.38
C VAL A 162 -5.71 17.03 -3.40
N GLU A 163 -6.38 17.17 -2.26
CA GLU A 163 -6.06 18.13 -1.19
C GLU A 163 -4.68 17.89 -0.57
N LEU A 164 -4.17 16.65 -0.62
CA LEU A 164 -2.76 16.33 -0.34
C LEU A 164 -1.76 17.23 -1.09
N LEU A 165 -2.13 17.86 -2.21
CA LEU A 165 -1.29 18.86 -2.87
C LEU A 165 -0.94 20.05 -1.95
N LYS A 166 -1.92 20.57 -1.19
CA LYS A 166 -1.71 21.69 -0.26
C LYS A 166 -0.75 21.28 0.87
N ASP A 167 -0.93 20.08 1.40
CA ASP A 167 -0.05 19.50 2.43
C ASP A 167 1.38 19.26 1.94
N PHE A 168 1.57 19.12 0.63
CA PHE A 168 2.87 19.06 -0.04
C PHE A 168 3.47 20.43 -0.38
N GLY A 169 2.86 21.52 0.11
CA GLY A 169 3.33 22.88 -0.11
C GLY A 169 2.89 23.48 -1.44
N PHE A 170 1.89 22.91 -2.13
CA PHE A 170 1.31 23.57 -3.30
C PHE A 170 0.64 24.88 -2.89
N THR A 171 1.05 25.98 -3.51
CA THR A 171 0.48 27.30 -3.27
C THR A 171 -0.26 27.81 -4.49
N PHE A 172 -1.37 28.50 -4.26
CA PHE A 172 -2.18 29.11 -5.31
C PHE A 172 -1.81 30.58 -5.45
N SER A 173 -1.49 31.03 -6.67
CA SER A 173 -1.29 32.46 -6.93
C SER A 173 -2.59 33.27 -6.90
N ILE A 174 -3.76 32.62 -6.88
CA ILE A 174 -5.07 33.27 -6.98
C ILE A 174 -6.02 32.74 -5.90
N VAL A 175 -6.79 33.65 -5.31
CA VAL A 175 -7.85 33.37 -4.33
C VAL A 175 -8.90 32.41 -4.93
N GLY A 176 -9.39 31.47 -4.12
CA GLY A 176 -10.37 30.47 -4.56
C GLY A 176 -9.76 29.19 -5.15
N ASP A 177 -8.53 28.84 -4.73
CA ASP A 177 -7.82 27.62 -5.14
C ASP A 177 -7.62 27.49 -6.67
N ILE A 178 -7.25 28.62 -7.31
CA ILE A 178 -6.97 28.68 -8.75
C ILE A 178 -5.46 28.85 -8.97
N ALA A 179 -4.86 27.86 -9.63
CA ALA A 179 -3.45 27.82 -9.96
C ALA A 179 -3.19 28.36 -11.36
N LEU A 180 -2.11 29.11 -11.50
CA LEU A 180 -1.54 29.46 -12.79
C LEU A 180 -0.59 28.37 -13.28
N LYS A 181 -0.27 28.37 -14.58
CA LYS A 181 0.74 27.45 -15.12
C LYS A 181 2.07 27.55 -14.39
N LYS A 182 2.46 28.76 -13.98
CA LYS A 182 3.69 28.99 -13.21
C LYS A 182 3.68 28.22 -11.89
N ASP A 183 2.55 28.25 -11.16
CA ASP A 183 2.37 27.57 -9.87
C ASP A 183 2.54 26.05 -10.07
N ILE A 184 1.95 25.52 -11.15
CA ILE A 184 2.01 24.10 -11.50
C ILE A 184 3.43 23.69 -11.94
N THR A 185 4.12 24.51 -12.74
CA THR A 185 5.49 24.21 -13.19
C THR A 185 6.50 24.29 -12.06
N GLU A 186 6.33 25.25 -11.16
CA GLU A 186 7.18 25.46 -9.99
C GLU A 186 7.00 24.31 -9.01
N PHE A 187 5.75 23.98 -8.66
CA PHE A 187 5.46 22.86 -7.79
C PHE A 187 5.87 21.50 -8.37
N LEU A 188 5.77 21.28 -9.68
CA LEU A 188 6.15 19.99 -10.27
C LEU A 188 7.60 19.95 -10.73
N GLU A 189 8.35 21.04 -10.56
CA GLU A 189 9.73 21.19 -11.04
C GLU A 189 9.88 20.78 -12.53
N VAL A 190 8.93 21.18 -13.38
CA VAL A 190 8.95 20.88 -14.81
C VAL A 190 8.99 22.14 -15.67
N LYS A 191 9.60 22.02 -16.85
CA LYS A 191 9.57 23.10 -17.86
C LYS A 191 8.15 23.35 -18.34
N GLU A 192 7.80 24.62 -18.56
CA GLU A 192 6.47 25.02 -19.06
C GLU A 192 6.12 24.38 -20.42
N THR A 193 7.12 24.14 -21.27
CA THR A 193 6.93 23.42 -22.54
C THR A 193 6.39 22.00 -22.35
N LYS A 194 6.83 21.30 -21.30
CA LYS A 194 6.36 19.96 -20.92
C LYS A 194 4.92 20.00 -20.40
N LEU A 195 4.61 20.97 -19.53
CA LEU A 195 3.24 21.19 -19.05
C LEU A 195 2.29 21.55 -20.21
N ASN A 196 2.72 22.42 -21.13
CA ASN A 196 1.90 22.81 -22.29
C ASN A 196 1.64 21.64 -23.23
N ALA A 197 2.62 20.75 -23.45
CA ALA A 197 2.42 19.51 -24.21
C ALA A 197 1.40 18.58 -23.52
N PHE A 198 1.50 18.43 -22.20
CA PHE A 198 0.55 17.65 -21.40
C PHE A 198 -0.87 18.22 -21.50
N LEU A 199 -1.05 19.52 -21.26
CA LEU A 199 -2.35 20.19 -21.32
C LEU A 199 -3.00 20.10 -22.70
N ARG A 200 -2.22 20.16 -23.79
CA ARG A 200 -2.77 19.95 -25.15
C ARG A 200 -3.30 18.53 -25.35
N LYS A 201 -2.62 17.54 -24.76
CA LYS A 201 -2.99 16.12 -24.84
C LYS A 201 -4.21 15.78 -24.00
N HIS A 202 -4.46 16.54 -22.93
CA HIS A 202 -5.52 16.34 -21.95
C HIS A 202 -6.55 17.48 -21.96
N ARG A 203 -6.68 18.20 -23.08
CA ARG A 203 -7.51 19.41 -23.19
C ARG A 203 -9.01 19.17 -22.96
N ASP A 204 -9.44 17.93 -23.17
CA ASP A 204 -10.83 17.51 -23.04
C ASP A 204 -11.15 17.14 -21.56
N ASP A 205 -10.11 16.83 -20.76
CA ASP A 205 -10.23 16.40 -19.35
C ASP A 205 -9.85 17.49 -18.33
N ILE A 206 -9.09 18.50 -18.77
CA ILE A 206 -8.54 19.59 -17.97
C ILE A 206 -8.96 20.91 -18.61
N VAL A 207 -9.93 21.58 -18.00
CA VAL A 207 -10.57 22.76 -18.57
C VAL A 207 -10.07 24.02 -17.87
N PRO A 208 -9.30 24.89 -18.58
CA PRO A 208 -8.80 26.10 -17.96
C PRO A 208 -9.93 27.09 -17.61
N VAL A 209 -9.84 27.67 -16.43
CA VAL A 209 -10.70 28.77 -15.97
C VAL A 209 -10.17 30.07 -16.56
N LYS A 210 -10.99 30.79 -17.32
CA LYS A 210 -10.64 32.13 -17.81
C LYS A 210 -10.72 33.13 -16.67
N LEU A 211 -9.62 33.84 -16.41
CA LEU A 211 -9.57 34.86 -15.37
C LEU A 211 -10.13 36.18 -15.90
N ASP A 212 -10.87 36.90 -15.04
CA ASP A 212 -11.34 38.24 -15.35
C ASP A 212 -10.20 39.27 -15.30
N ARG A 213 -10.43 40.45 -15.90
CA ARG A 213 -9.41 41.50 -15.98
C ARG A 213 -9.00 42.09 -14.63
N ALA A 214 -9.89 42.12 -13.64
CA ALA A 214 -9.58 42.64 -12.32
C ALA A 214 -8.61 41.68 -11.60
N THR A 215 -8.90 40.38 -11.65
CA THR A 215 -8.06 39.32 -11.10
C THR A 215 -6.67 39.30 -11.76
N ILE A 216 -6.59 39.41 -13.10
CA ILE A 216 -5.31 39.45 -13.83
C ILE A 216 -4.44 40.66 -13.41
N ARG A 217 -5.06 41.83 -13.21
CA ARG A 217 -4.35 43.04 -12.76
C ARG A 217 -3.94 42.95 -11.30
N ALA A 218 -4.78 42.37 -10.45
CA ALA A 218 -4.52 42.22 -9.02
C ALA A 218 -3.26 41.37 -8.75
N ILE A 219 -2.99 40.37 -9.59
CA ILE A 219 -1.77 39.55 -9.52
C ILE A 219 -0.56 40.17 -10.25
N GLY A 220 -0.66 41.43 -10.69
CA GLY A 220 0.44 42.17 -11.34
C GLY A 220 0.73 41.78 -12.80
N SER A 221 -0.13 41.00 -13.45
CA SER A 221 0.09 40.55 -14.83
C SER A 221 -0.33 41.60 -15.86
N LYS A 222 0.52 41.84 -16.87
CA LYS A 222 0.23 42.70 -18.02
C LYS A 222 -0.52 41.97 -19.15
N ALA A 223 -0.83 40.69 -18.97
CA ALA A 223 -1.48 39.88 -19.99
C ALA A 223 -2.92 40.35 -20.28
N LEU A 224 -3.32 40.39 -21.55
CA LEU A 224 -4.70 40.71 -21.93
C LEU A 224 -5.69 39.61 -21.57
N ARG A 225 -5.21 38.36 -21.49
CA ARG A 225 -5.97 37.15 -21.14
C ARG A 225 -5.05 36.19 -20.40
N LEU A 226 -5.55 35.55 -19.35
CA LEU A 226 -4.83 34.54 -18.59
C LEU A 226 -5.81 33.45 -18.15
N ASN A 227 -5.30 32.22 -18.08
CA ASN A 227 -6.07 31.06 -17.66
C ASN A 227 -5.49 30.50 -16.36
N GLY A 228 -6.38 30.13 -15.45
CA GLY A 228 -6.06 29.36 -14.25
C GLY A 228 -6.61 27.94 -14.33
N TYR A 229 -6.29 27.14 -13.33
CA TYR A 229 -6.68 25.74 -13.17
C TYR A 229 -7.15 25.55 -11.73
N ASN A 230 -8.32 24.93 -11.53
CA ASN A 230 -8.79 24.66 -10.18
C ASN A 230 -7.96 23.54 -9.51
N LEU A 231 -8.04 23.43 -8.19
CA LEU A 231 -7.34 22.40 -7.40
C LEU A 231 -7.54 20.98 -7.96
N SER A 232 -8.76 20.61 -8.38
CA SER A 232 -9.02 19.29 -8.98
C SER A 232 -8.21 19.02 -10.25
N ASP A 233 -8.06 20.03 -11.11
CA ASP A 233 -7.30 19.91 -12.35
C ASP A 233 -5.80 19.95 -12.09
N VAL A 234 -5.34 20.70 -11.08
CA VAL A 234 -3.96 20.64 -10.59
C VAL A 234 -3.63 19.23 -10.09
N GLY A 235 -4.56 18.60 -9.35
CA GLY A 235 -4.50 17.19 -8.94
C GLY A 235 -4.29 16.25 -10.11
N LYS A 236 -5.17 16.35 -11.13
CA LYS A 236 -5.06 15.56 -12.34
C LYS A 236 -3.70 15.75 -13.02
N ILE A 237 -3.17 16.97 -13.09
CA ILE A 237 -1.87 17.26 -13.70
C ILE A 237 -0.73 16.64 -12.86
N ALA A 238 -0.71 16.88 -11.55
CA ALA A 238 0.34 16.41 -10.66
C ALA A 238 0.43 14.87 -10.62
N LEU A 239 -0.72 14.19 -10.64
CA LEU A 239 -0.81 12.73 -10.58
C LEU A 239 -0.55 12.05 -11.93
N ASN A 240 -0.79 12.72 -13.07
CA ASN A 240 -0.61 12.12 -14.39
C ASN A 240 0.67 12.56 -15.10
N MET A 241 1.33 13.63 -14.65
CA MET A 241 2.60 14.06 -15.21
C MET A 241 3.77 13.36 -14.49
N ASP A 242 4.75 12.89 -15.27
CA ASP A 242 5.97 12.30 -14.71
C ASP A 242 6.92 13.41 -14.28
N SER A 243 6.93 13.70 -12.98
CA SER A 243 7.79 14.66 -12.29
C SER A 243 8.30 14.05 -10.99
N GLU A 244 9.34 14.63 -10.39
CA GLU A 244 9.85 14.15 -9.09
C GLU A 244 8.81 14.33 -7.99
N ILE A 245 8.17 15.51 -7.94
CA ILE A 245 7.11 15.81 -6.97
C ILE A 245 5.83 15.03 -7.28
N GLY A 246 5.43 14.89 -8.54
CA GLY A 246 4.33 14.00 -8.92
C GLY A 246 4.60 12.54 -8.50
N THR A 247 5.84 12.07 -8.59
CA THR A 247 6.23 10.73 -8.10
C THR A 247 6.15 10.64 -6.57
N LYS A 248 6.58 11.67 -5.83
CA LYS A 248 6.43 11.73 -4.36
C LYS A 248 4.96 11.80 -3.92
N LEU A 249 4.13 12.58 -4.62
CA LEU A 249 2.69 12.67 -4.39
C LEU A 249 2.01 11.30 -4.59
N LYS A 250 2.33 10.63 -5.69
CA LYS A 250 1.89 9.24 -5.95
C LYS A 250 2.31 8.31 -4.80
N LYS A 251 3.55 8.38 -4.32
CA LYS A 251 4.00 7.56 -3.19
C LYS A 251 3.28 7.83 -1.88
N ASN A 252 2.84 9.07 -1.61
CA ASN A 252 2.10 9.37 -0.39
C ASN A 252 0.60 9.06 -0.50
N VAL A 253 0.00 9.19 -1.69
CA VAL A 253 -1.41 8.79 -1.93
C VAL A 253 -1.54 7.25 -2.01
N PHE A 254 -0.51 6.54 -2.47
CA PHE A 254 -0.54 5.09 -2.74
C PHE A 254 0.34 4.23 -1.81
N GLY A 255 1.04 4.85 -0.85
CA GLY A 255 2.12 4.20 -0.09
C GLY A 255 3.38 3.92 -0.94
N ASP A 256 4.44 3.38 -0.33
CA ASP A 256 5.70 3.02 -1.02
C ASP A 256 5.51 1.86 -2.03
N ALA A 257 4.27 1.41 -2.28
CA ALA A 257 3.92 0.41 -3.29
C ALA A 257 4.20 0.86 -4.75
N CYS A 258 4.19 2.17 -5.05
CA CYS A 258 4.72 2.67 -6.34
C CYS A 258 6.26 2.67 -6.42
N SER A 259 6.94 2.34 -5.32
CA SER A 259 8.37 2.08 -5.26
C SER A 259 8.66 0.76 -4.56
N LEU A 260 8.02 -0.33 -4.99
CA LEU A 260 8.40 -1.69 -4.57
C LEU A 260 9.78 -2.11 -5.11
N ALA A 261 10.80 -1.32 -4.80
CA ALA A 261 11.86 -1.78 -3.92
C ALA A 261 12.20 -0.65 -2.92
N LYS A 262 11.93 -0.90 -1.62
CA LYS A 262 12.27 -0.14 -0.38
C LYS A 262 11.25 0.96 0.05
N LEU A 263 10.82 1.14 1.32
CA LEU A 263 11.24 0.61 2.65
C LEU A 263 10.26 1.06 3.79
N ASP A 264 10.43 0.45 4.98
CA ASP A 264 10.16 0.91 6.37
C ASP A 264 8.77 0.67 7.00
N THR A 265 8.60 0.11 8.22
CA THR A 265 9.42 0.16 9.46
C THR A 265 9.87 -1.21 9.93
N LYS A 266 11.18 -1.36 10.03
CA LYS A 266 11.84 -2.11 11.10
C LYS A 266 13.21 -1.54 11.45
N GLY A 267 13.60 -0.36 10.97
CA GLY A 267 14.72 0.46 11.47
C GLY A 267 15.86 -0.35 12.10
N GLU A 268 15.92 -0.41 13.44
CA GLU A 268 16.96 -1.14 14.18
C GLU A 268 16.97 -2.66 13.94
N ILE A 269 15.83 -3.36 13.80
CA ILE A 269 15.79 -4.82 13.52
C ILE A 269 16.14 -5.11 12.05
N GLU A 270 15.75 -4.22 11.13
CA GLU A 270 16.15 -4.31 9.73
C GLU A 270 17.65 -4.07 9.58
N TRP A 271 18.14 -2.99 10.21
CA TRP A 271 19.56 -2.72 10.31
C TRP A 271 20.28 -3.83 11.06
N GLN A 272 19.73 -4.44 12.11
CA GLN A 272 20.35 -5.59 12.78
C GLN A 272 20.58 -6.73 11.79
N LYS A 273 19.56 -7.15 11.03
CA LYS A 273 19.71 -8.22 10.04
C LYS A 273 20.74 -7.92 8.97
N VAL A 274 20.78 -6.68 8.54
CA VAL A 274 21.70 -6.19 7.51
C VAL A 274 23.12 -6.09 8.07
N LEU A 275 23.29 -5.46 9.22
CA LEU A 275 24.57 -5.26 9.91
C LEU A 275 25.14 -6.58 10.41
N THR A 276 24.32 -7.57 10.81
CA THR A 276 24.78 -8.94 11.09
C THR A 276 25.42 -9.58 9.86
N LYS A 277 24.96 -9.28 8.64
CA LYS A 277 25.60 -9.76 7.41
C LYS A 277 26.85 -8.95 7.07
N VAL A 278 26.78 -7.62 7.20
CA VAL A 278 27.91 -6.72 6.93
C VAL A 278 29.09 -7.01 7.86
N PHE A 279 28.82 -7.27 9.14
CA PHE A 279 29.82 -7.54 10.16
C PHE A 279 29.95 -9.03 10.48
N ALA A 280 29.50 -9.91 9.59
CA ALA A 280 29.74 -11.34 9.75
C ALA A 280 31.25 -11.60 9.83
N GLY A 281 31.70 -12.25 10.89
CA GLY A 281 33.13 -12.48 11.17
C GLY A 281 33.81 -11.48 12.10
N PHE A 282 33.10 -10.40 12.50
CA PHE A 282 33.49 -9.47 13.57
C PHE A 282 32.68 -9.73 14.86
N ASP A 283 33.20 -9.29 16.01
CA ASP A 283 32.57 -9.29 17.34
C ASP A 283 31.50 -8.19 17.42
N PHE A 284 30.40 -8.46 16.72
CA PHE A 284 29.22 -7.60 16.59
C PHE A 284 28.23 -7.84 17.73
N HIS A 285 27.99 -6.81 18.54
CA HIS A 285 27.03 -6.83 19.65
C HIS A 285 25.85 -5.90 19.38
N HIS A 286 24.68 -6.29 19.86
CA HIS A 286 23.44 -5.50 19.79
C HIS A 286 23.00 -5.09 21.19
N ASN A 287 22.55 -3.84 21.34
CA ASN A 287 22.13 -3.25 22.62
C ASN A 287 23.19 -3.45 23.71
N TYR A 288 24.44 -3.09 23.40
CA TYR A 288 25.60 -3.34 24.26
C TYR A 288 25.82 -2.19 25.23
N GLN A 289 26.19 -2.52 26.46
CA GLN A 289 26.45 -1.54 27.51
C GLN A 289 27.93 -1.13 27.50
N VAL A 290 28.19 0.15 27.26
CA VAL A 290 29.50 0.79 27.35
C VAL A 290 29.47 1.70 28.58
N GLY A 291 30.02 1.20 29.70
CA GLY A 291 29.94 1.86 31.00
C GLY A 291 28.49 2.05 31.48
N LYS A 292 28.08 3.31 31.68
CA LYS A 292 26.71 3.65 32.09
C LYS A 292 25.72 3.85 30.92
N TYR A 293 26.19 3.78 29.67
CA TYR A 293 25.37 4.05 28.49
C TYR A 293 25.20 2.81 27.61
N ARG A 294 24.09 2.74 26.88
CA ARG A 294 23.77 1.64 25.96
C ARG A 294 23.86 2.13 24.52
N VAL A 295 24.60 1.41 23.68
CA VAL A 295 24.72 1.67 22.23
C VAL A 295 23.93 0.60 21.47
N ASP A 296 23.21 0.98 20.41
CA ASP A 296 22.32 0.07 19.68
C ASP A 296 23.11 -1.06 18.99
N PHE A 297 24.25 -0.75 18.38
CA PHE A 297 25.19 -1.74 17.85
C PHE A 297 26.63 -1.37 18.16
N LEU A 298 27.43 -2.36 18.55
CA LEU A 298 28.85 -2.19 18.82
C LEU A 298 29.66 -3.23 18.04
N ILE A 299 30.72 -2.78 17.38
CA ILE A 299 31.69 -3.63 16.70
C ILE A 299 33.04 -3.43 17.40
N LYS A 300 33.43 -4.37 18.25
CA LYS A 300 34.56 -4.16 19.16
C LYS A 300 35.90 -4.08 18.45
N GLU A 301 36.15 -4.92 17.45
CA GLU A 301 37.43 -4.91 16.72
C GLU A 301 37.61 -3.67 15.86
N LEU A 302 36.50 -3.04 15.45
CA LEU A 302 36.52 -1.77 14.73
C LEU A 302 36.44 -0.55 15.66
N GLN A 303 36.31 -0.77 16.97
CA GLN A 303 36.05 0.28 17.97
C GLN A 303 34.93 1.24 17.50
N LEU A 304 33.84 0.67 16.99
CA LEU A 304 32.76 1.40 16.31
C LEU A 304 31.42 1.18 16.99
N GLY A 305 30.79 2.26 17.43
CA GLY A 305 29.39 2.31 17.86
C GLY A 305 28.49 2.84 16.73
N LEU A 306 27.32 2.22 16.56
CA LEU A 306 26.29 2.66 15.62
C LEU A 306 24.99 2.90 16.39
N GLU A 307 24.38 4.06 16.18
CA GLU A 307 23.11 4.44 16.81
C GLU A 307 22.03 4.75 15.78
N CYS A 308 20.94 4.00 15.87
CA CYS A 308 19.80 4.10 14.98
C CYS A 308 18.70 4.93 15.66
N ASN A 309 18.27 6.02 15.02
CA ASN A 309 17.33 7.04 15.53
C ASN A 309 17.93 8.13 16.43
N GLY A 310 19.24 8.31 16.45
CA GLY A 310 19.88 9.40 17.19
C GLY A 310 19.76 10.76 16.51
N TYR A 311 18.55 11.33 16.36
CA TYR A 311 18.35 12.70 15.89
C TYR A 311 17.95 13.64 17.03
N ASP A 312 18.46 14.87 16.98
CA ASP A 312 18.50 15.82 18.11
C ASP A 312 17.14 16.48 18.49
N ASN A 313 15.99 15.92 18.05
CA ASN A 313 14.67 16.58 18.13
C ASN A 313 13.49 15.64 18.49
N HIS A 314 13.69 14.62 19.34
CA HIS A 314 12.54 13.86 19.87
C HIS A 314 11.98 14.52 21.15
N ALA A 315 10.69 14.31 21.46
CA ALA A 315 9.97 14.95 22.56
C ALA A 315 10.52 14.71 23.99
N TYR A 316 11.58 13.91 24.12
CA TYR A 316 12.29 13.57 25.35
C TYR A 316 13.81 13.79 25.22
N TYR A 317 14.25 14.56 24.22
CA TYR A 317 15.66 14.79 23.93
C TYR A 317 16.22 15.80 24.93
N ASP A 318 17.11 15.31 25.80
CA ASP A 318 17.85 16.12 26.76
C ASP A 318 19.24 16.38 26.19
N GLN A 319 19.47 17.63 25.78
CA GLN A 319 20.68 18.06 25.10
C GLN A 319 21.93 17.98 26.00
N GLU A 320 21.79 18.23 27.31
CA GLU A 320 22.91 18.14 28.25
C GLU A 320 23.26 16.68 28.55
N ALA A 321 22.26 15.81 28.74
CA ALA A 321 22.47 14.38 28.98
C ALA A 321 23.10 13.68 27.76
N GLU A 322 22.70 14.05 26.54
CA GLU A 322 23.25 13.48 25.31
C GLU A 322 24.68 13.98 25.02
N ALA A 323 25.00 15.24 25.32
CA ALA A 323 26.38 15.74 25.21
C ALA A 323 27.34 15.00 26.16
N LEU A 324 26.93 14.76 27.40
CA LEU A 324 27.70 13.98 28.39
C LEU A 324 27.84 12.49 28.01
N ARG A 325 26.94 11.97 27.18
CA ARG A 325 27.02 10.62 26.63
C ARG A 325 27.97 10.56 25.44
N GLU A 326 27.92 11.54 24.55
CA GLU A 326 28.82 11.69 23.41
C GLU A 326 30.28 11.80 23.87
N GLU A 327 30.56 12.66 24.86
CA GLU A 327 31.89 12.81 25.47
C GLU A 327 32.40 11.49 26.08
N PHE A 328 31.53 10.77 26.78
CA PHE A 328 31.88 9.48 27.37
C PHE A 328 32.23 8.41 26.32
N VAL A 329 31.49 8.33 25.21
CA VAL A 329 31.76 7.34 24.15
C VAL A 329 33.09 7.64 23.45
N ILE A 330 33.40 8.93 23.23
CA ILE A 330 34.69 9.38 22.69
C ILE A 330 35.84 9.03 23.65
N ASP A 331 35.69 9.32 24.95
CA ASP A 331 36.71 9.06 25.98
C ASP A 331 37.03 7.58 26.14
N ASN A 332 36.03 6.71 25.91
CA ASN A 332 36.21 5.25 25.89
C ASN A 332 36.78 4.70 24.56
N LYS A 333 37.33 5.58 23.70
CA LYS A 333 38.05 5.24 22.46
C LYS A 333 37.17 4.54 21.41
N TYR A 334 35.90 4.91 21.31
CA TYR A 334 35.03 4.48 20.21
C TYR A 334 34.79 5.61 19.19
N GLY A 335 34.63 5.27 17.92
CA GLY A 335 33.97 6.13 16.93
C GLY A 335 32.46 5.90 16.97
N LEU A 336 31.65 6.95 16.77
CA LEU A 336 30.20 6.85 16.85
C LEU A 336 29.55 7.35 15.56
N VAL A 337 28.77 6.49 14.89
CA VAL A 337 27.94 6.89 13.75
C VAL A 337 26.48 6.93 14.17
N ARG A 338 25.90 8.13 14.20
CA ARG A 338 24.47 8.34 14.49
C ARG A 338 23.73 8.52 13.17
N PHE A 339 22.71 7.71 12.93
CA PHE A 339 21.98 7.73 11.66
C PHE A 339 20.48 7.59 11.85
N HIS A 340 19.74 8.20 10.93
CA HIS A 340 18.28 8.06 10.89
C HIS A 340 17.91 6.66 10.37
N HIS A 341 16.86 6.03 10.90
CA HIS A 341 16.46 4.68 10.45
C HIS A 341 16.14 4.58 8.95
N ARG A 342 15.83 5.71 8.30
CA ARG A 342 15.57 5.83 6.85
C ARG A 342 16.79 6.26 6.03
N VAL A 343 17.99 6.30 6.63
CA VAL A 343 19.21 6.58 5.89
C VAL A 343 19.33 5.57 4.74
N ASP A 344 19.67 6.02 3.55
CA ASP A 344 20.02 5.10 2.49
C ASP A 344 21.31 4.34 2.86
N TRP A 345 21.48 3.14 2.31
CA TRP A 345 22.57 2.28 2.74
C TRP A 345 23.92 2.83 2.29
N GLU A 346 23.98 3.54 1.14
CA GLU A 346 25.18 4.16 0.62
C GLU A 346 25.70 5.21 1.62
N SER A 347 24.81 6.04 2.15
CA SER A 347 25.12 7.05 3.17
C SER A 347 25.55 6.43 4.51
N LEU A 348 24.97 5.30 4.91
CA LEU A 348 25.42 4.60 6.13
C LEU A 348 26.78 3.93 5.94
N ALA A 349 26.99 3.24 4.82
CA ALA A 349 28.27 2.63 4.48
C ALA A 349 29.38 3.69 4.40
N ASN A 350 29.07 4.84 3.81
CA ASN A 350 29.96 5.99 3.80
C ASN A 350 30.30 6.47 5.23
N GLY A 351 29.29 6.57 6.11
CA GLY A 351 29.49 6.92 7.52
C GLY A 351 30.38 5.92 8.27
N ILE A 352 30.17 4.62 8.05
CA ILE A 352 30.99 3.54 8.63
C ILE A 352 32.44 3.66 8.17
N LEU A 353 32.67 3.82 6.87
CA LEU A 353 34.03 3.90 6.29
C LEU A 353 34.79 5.16 6.72
N HIS A 354 34.09 6.26 6.99
CA HIS A 354 34.72 7.50 7.47
C HIS A 354 34.91 7.53 8.99
N SER A 355 34.29 6.61 9.73
CA SER A 355 34.35 6.62 11.19
C SER A 355 35.77 6.32 11.68
N LYS A 356 36.27 7.17 12.59
CA LYS A 356 37.54 6.98 13.29
C LYS A 356 37.31 7.03 14.79
N VAL A 357 38.19 6.38 15.56
CA VAL A 357 38.18 6.46 17.01
C VAL A 357 38.16 7.92 17.47
N GLY A 358 37.24 8.26 18.36
CA GLY A 358 37.06 9.62 18.88
C GLY A 358 36.35 10.60 17.96
N THR A 359 35.71 10.12 16.88
CA THR A 359 34.88 10.94 15.98
C THR A 359 33.40 10.60 16.11
N ILE A 360 32.55 11.61 15.93
CA ILE A 360 31.10 11.46 15.82
C ILE A 360 30.68 11.86 14.42
N ILE A 361 30.01 10.95 13.70
CA ILE A 361 29.47 11.18 12.37
C ILE A 361 27.96 11.13 12.45
N LYS A 362 27.30 12.28 12.27
CA LYS A 362 25.83 12.40 12.21
C LYS A 362 25.37 12.36 10.74
N ARG A 363 24.46 11.44 10.41
CA ARG A 363 23.87 11.29 9.06
C ARG A 363 22.36 11.60 9.08
N TYR A 364 22.04 12.88 9.27
CA TYR A 364 20.70 13.46 9.09
C TYR A 364 20.80 14.99 8.85
N ALA A 365 19.85 15.59 8.13
CA ALA A 365 19.78 17.03 7.91
C ALA A 365 18.94 17.68 9.03
N VAL A 366 19.52 18.65 9.75
CA VAL A 366 18.81 19.46 10.75
C VAL A 366 18.09 20.58 10.03
N GLY A 367 16.76 20.49 9.91
CA GLY A 367 15.94 21.55 9.33
C GLY A 367 14.52 21.14 8.96
N GLN A 368 13.57 21.64 9.76
CA GLN A 368 12.10 21.69 9.57
C GLN A 368 11.26 20.47 10.00
N VAL A 369 10.61 20.63 11.16
CA VAL A 369 9.36 19.94 11.51
C VAL A 369 8.34 20.99 11.98
N TYR A 370 7.19 20.92 11.31
CA TYR A 370 5.86 21.46 11.56
C TYR A 370 5.52 21.92 12.98
N SER A 371 4.96 23.13 13.07
CA SER A 371 4.03 23.55 14.11
C SER A 371 2.60 23.35 13.61
N ASN A 372 1.84 22.44 14.23
CA ASN A 372 0.38 22.56 14.29
C ASN A 372 0.00 22.67 15.76
N THR A 373 -0.55 23.82 16.11
CA THR A 373 -1.13 24.14 17.41
C THR A 373 -2.39 23.29 17.62
N PRO A 374 -2.68 22.78 18.82
CA PRO A 374 -3.99 22.22 19.14
C PRO A 374 -5.02 23.36 19.13
N SER A 375 -6.10 23.24 18.36
CA SER A 375 -7.27 24.11 18.49
C SER A 375 -8.01 23.77 19.78
N ASP A 376 -8.47 24.79 20.51
CA ASP A 376 -9.28 24.70 21.73
C ASP A 376 -10.36 23.61 21.64
N SER A 377 -10.34 22.67 22.58
CA SER A 377 -11.20 21.51 22.61
C SER A 377 -12.62 21.86 23.08
N THR A 378 -13.53 22.04 22.13
CA THR A 378 -14.94 21.74 22.37
C THR A 378 -15.11 20.21 22.44
N GLU A 379 -15.75 19.71 23.50
CA GLU A 379 -16.11 18.29 23.66
C GLU A 379 -17.01 17.85 22.50
N LEU A 380 -16.50 16.99 21.60
CA LEU A 380 -17.25 16.44 20.46
C LEU A 380 -18.46 15.64 20.93
N LYS A 381 -19.60 15.79 20.24
CA LYS A 381 -20.86 15.14 20.62
C LYS A 381 -21.35 14.21 19.52
N ALA A 382 -21.58 12.95 19.86
CA ALA A 382 -22.24 12.00 18.97
C ALA A 382 -23.76 12.25 19.01
N VAL A 383 -24.27 12.92 17.96
CA VAL A 383 -25.65 13.43 17.87
C VAL A 383 -26.62 12.45 17.23
N TYR A 384 -26.13 11.61 16.30
CA TYR A 384 -26.92 10.51 15.72
C TYR A 384 -26.28 9.16 16.00
N TYR A 385 -27.11 8.12 16.06
CA TYR A 385 -26.68 6.74 16.28
C TYR A 385 -27.47 5.78 15.40
N GLY A 386 -26.75 4.78 14.87
CA GLY A 386 -27.28 3.73 14.02
C GLY A 386 -26.52 2.41 14.19
N LYS A 387 -27.21 1.30 13.89
CA LYS A 387 -26.58 -0.02 13.79
C LYS A 387 -26.13 -0.24 12.35
N VAL A 388 -24.82 -0.28 12.13
CA VAL A 388 -24.20 -0.47 10.82
C VAL A 388 -23.90 -1.95 10.61
N GLU A 389 -24.46 -2.56 9.56
CA GLU A 389 -24.19 -3.94 9.21
C GLU A 389 -23.69 -4.04 7.76
N ILE A 390 -22.38 -3.94 7.57
CA ILE A 390 -21.72 -4.08 6.26
C ILE A 390 -21.45 -5.56 5.93
N ILE A 391 -21.09 -6.34 6.95
CA ILE A 391 -20.87 -7.78 6.85
C ILE A 391 -22.06 -8.47 7.51
N PRO A 392 -22.73 -9.43 6.84
CA PRO A 392 -23.86 -10.16 7.43
C PRO A 392 -23.52 -10.72 8.82
N GLY A 393 -24.36 -10.41 9.80
CA GLY A 393 -24.20 -10.83 11.20
C GLY A 393 -23.13 -10.06 11.99
N THR A 394 -22.45 -9.07 11.39
CA THR A 394 -21.51 -8.18 12.10
C THR A 394 -22.13 -6.79 12.26
N ILE A 395 -22.69 -6.53 13.44
CA ILE A 395 -23.31 -5.25 13.77
C ILE A 395 -22.26 -4.34 14.43
N CYS A 396 -22.08 -3.15 13.87
CA CYS A 396 -21.18 -2.12 14.36
C CYS A 396 -22.00 -0.91 14.86
N ASP A 397 -21.65 -0.36 16.01
CA ASP A 397 -22.28 0.89 16.48
C ASP A 397 -21.67 2.07 15.70
N GLY A 398 -22.50 2.73 14.87
CA GLY A 398 -22.14 3.89 14.06
C GLY A 398 -22.77 5.19 14.59
N TYR A 399 -22.06 6.30 14.39
CA TYR A 399 -22.47 7.62 14.87
C TYR A 399 -22.16 8.70 13.84
N ILE A 400 -22.91 9.80 13.93
CA ILE A 400 -22.55 11.08 13.32
C ILE A 400 -22.29 12.07 14.46
N LEU A 401 -21.15 12.74 14.40
CA LEU A 401 -20.71 13.75 15.37
C LEU A 401 -21.34 15.13 15.06
N ASP A 402 -21.21 16.09 15.98
CA ASP A 402 -21.79 17.43 15.87
C ASP A 402 -21.09 18.32 14.84
N ASP A 403 -19.92 17.91 14.37
CA ASP A 403 -19.20 18.44 13.21
C ASP A 403 -19.55 17.72 11.88
N ASP A 404 -20.59 16.87 11.90
CA ASP A 404 -21.04 16.02 10.78
C ASP A 404 -20.09 14.87 10.39
N THR A 405 -19.07 14.58 11.21
CA THR A 405 -18.13 13.48 10.96
C THR A 405 -18.79 12.12 11.20
N ALA A 406 -18.70 11.22 10.21
CA ALA A 406 -19.19 9.84 10.30
C ALA A 406 -18.15 8.88 10.90
N VAL A 407 -18.52 8.20 11.98
CA VAL A 407 -17.59 7.38 12.77
C VAL A 407 -18.18 6.02 13.17
N LEU A 408 -17.31 5.04 13.42
CA LEU A 408 -17.67 3.80 14.11
C LEU A 408 -17.08 3.81 15.52
N SER A 409 -17.78 3.18 16.47
CA SER A 409 -17.19 2.87 17.78
C SER A 409 -15.95 2.00 17.65
N GLU A 410 -15.02 2.09 18.61
CA GLU A 410 -13.85 1.21 18.68
C GLU A 410 -14.19 -0.28 18.56
N ARG A 411 -15.24 -0.71 19.26
CA ARG A 411 -15.70 -2.10 19.19
C ARG A 411 -16.22 -2.46 17.81
N GLY A 412 -17.07 -1.61 17.23
CA GLY A 412 -17.59 -1.78 15.87
C GLY A 412 -16.47 -1.83 14.83
N THR A 413 -15.48 -0.94 14.91
CA THR A 413 -14.31 -0.95 14.02
C THR A 413 -13.51 -2.25 14.14
N ALA A 414 -13.26 -2.72 15.37
CA ALA A 414 -12.53 -3.98 15.57
C ALA A 414 -13.29 -5.18 14.99
N ASP A 415 -14.61 -5.24 15.22
CA ASP A 415 -15.48 -6.30 14.71
C ASP A 415 -15.59 -6.25 13.18
N LEU A 416 -15.72 -5.06 12.57
CA LEU A 416 -15.71 -4.85 11.12
C LEU A 416 -14.44 -5.42 10.49
N LEU A 417 -13.28 -5.07 11.05
CA LEU A 417 -11.96 -5.51 10.57
C LEU A 417 -11.63 -6.97 10.94
N GLY A 418 -12.46 -7.61 11.78
CA GLY A 418 -12.26 -8.97 12.28
C GLY A 418 -10.99 -9.12 13.12
N MET A 419 -10.65 -8.09 13.90
CA MET A 419 -9.54 -8.08 14.83
C MET A 419 -10.03 -8.01 16.28
N LYS A 420 -9.18 -8.41 17.23
CA LYS A 420 -9.50 -8.21 18.65
C LYS A 420 -9.49 -6.71 18.96
N GLN A 421 -10.45 -6.25 19.77
CA GLN A 421 -10.50 -4.85 20.24
C GLN A 421 -9.18 -4.39 20.87
N ALA A 422 -8.57 -5.23 21.72
CA ALA A 422 -7.25 -4.94 22.29
C ALA A 422 -6.16 -4.74 21.22
N SER A 423 -6.25 -5.43 20.07
CA SER A 423 -5.33 -5.21 18.95
C SER A 423 -5.55 -3.84 18.32
N LEU A 424 -6.80 -3.40 18.14
CA LEU A 424 -7.11 -2.06 17.64
C LEU A 424 -6.64 -0.97 18.63
N GLN A 425 -6.91 -1.15 19.92
CA GLN A 425 -6.43 -0.25 20.98
C GLN A 425 -4.90 -0.12 20.97
N SER A 426 -4.19 -1.23 20.79
CA SER A 426 -2.72 -1.23 20.73
C SER A 426 -2.18 -0.42 19.54
N MET A 427 -2.99 -0.20 18.49
CA MET A 427 -2.58 0.64 17.37
C MET A 427 -2.49 2.11 17.79
N LYS A 428 -3.26 2.59 18.77
CA LYS A 428 -3.18 3.99 19.22
C LYS A 428 -1.75 4.44 19.55
N THR A 429 -0.99 3.58 20.23
CA THR A 429 0.39 3.88 20.65
C THR A 429 1.44 3.28 19.70
N ASN A 430 1.08 2.31 18.87
CA ASN A 430 2.02 1.55 18.04
C ASN A 430 1.70 1.65 16.54
N TRP A 431 0.97 2.68 16.12
CA TRP A 431 0.61 2.88 14.73
C TRP A 431 1.75 3.53 13.93
N PRO A 432 1.90 3.12 12.66
CA PRO A 432 1.31 1.91 12.09
C PRO A 432 2.07 0.65 12.52
N PRO A 433 1.41 -0.52 12.62
CA PRO A 433 2.10 -1.79 12.81
C PRO A 433 3.25 -1.94 11.81
N LYS A 434 4.40 -2.47 12.25
CA LYS A 434 5.61 -2.62 11.42
C LYS A 434 5.35 -3.22 10.03
N THR A 435 4.39 -4.14 9.92
CA THR A 435 4.00 -4.78 8.66
C THR A 435 3.14 -3.91 7.74
N LEU A 436 2.51 -2.86 8.26
CA LEU A 436 1.64 -1.95 7.52
C LEU A 436 2.32 -0.64 7.15
N LYS A 437 3.40 -0.24 7.83
CA LYS A 437 4.06 1.06 7.61
C LYS A 437 4.48 1.35 6.15
N PRO A 438 4.87 0.37 5.31
CA PRO A 438 5.11 0.62 3.89
C PRO A 438 3.84 0.89 3.07
N PHE A 439 2.67 0.55 3.63
CA PHE A 439 1.39 0.44 2.93
C PHE A 439 0.32 1.42 3.43
N VAL A 440 0.67 2.30 4.37
CA VAL A 440 -0.21 3.35 4.91
C VAL A 440 0.48 4.70 4.84
N ASP A 441 -0.29 5.77 4.85
CA ASP A 441 0.22 7.11 4.55
C ASP A 441 1.20 7.61 5.61
N LYS A 442 2.32 8.18 5.15
CA LYS A 442 3.33 8.80 6.03
C LYS A 442 2.70 10.03 6.69
N GLY A 443 2.53 9.97 8.01
CA GLY A 443 1.92 11.05 8.78
C GLY A 443 0.48 10.80 9.21
N LEU A 444 -0.12 9.67 8.83
CA LEU A 444 -1.43 9.26 9.38
C LEU A 444 -1.25 8.96 10.88
N ILE A 445 -1.85 9.82 11.72
CA ILE A 445 -1.88 9.66 13.18
C ILE A 445 -3.20 8.98 13.55
N VAL A 446 -3.16 8.04 14.51
CA VAL A 446 -4.39 7.53 15.12
C VAL A 446 -4.87 8.58 16.11
N VAL A 447 -5.65 9.53 15.63
CA VAL A 447 -6.42 10.41 16.52
C VAL A 447 -7.63 9.58 16.95
N THR A 448 -7.63 9.14 18.20
CA THR A 448 -8.85 8.58 18.79
C THR A 448 -9.60 9.72 19.45
N ASP A 449 -10.67 10.16 18.83
CA ASP A 449 -11.55 11.13 19.45
C ASP A 449 -12.44 10.44 20.47
N SER A 450 -12.64 11.14 21.58
CA SER A 450 -13.67 10.79 22.54
C SER A 450 -14.88 11.64 22.25
N ALA A 451 -16.00 11.00 21.94
CA ALA A 451 -17.27 11.69 21.71
C ALA A 451 -18.24 11.41 22.85
N LYS A 452 -18.87 12.46 23.36
CA LYS A 452 -19.98 12.33 24.31
C LYS A 452 -21.25 11.97 23.58
N VAL A 453 -21.86 10.85 23.92
CA VAL A 453 -23.08 10.39 23.24
C VAL A 453 -24.29 11.17 23.75
N VAL A 454 -24.86 11.99 22.87
CA VAL A 454 -26.11 12.73 23.14
C VAL A 454 -27.31 12.14 22.37
N ALA A 455 -27.05 11.27 21.38
CA ALA A 455 -28.06 10.53 20.64
C ALA A 455 -28.98 9.72 21.60
N LYS A 456 -30.27 10.07 21.63
CA LYS A 456 -31.26 9.49 22.57
C LYS A 456 -31.55 8.01 22.34
N ASN A 457 -31.36 7.54 21.12
CA ASN A 457 -31.59 6.14 20.72
C ASN A 457 -30.35 5.25 20.92
N SER A 458 -29.23 5.80 21.40
CA SER A 458 -28.00 5.04 21.65
C SER A 458 -28.04 4.33 23.00
N PRO A 459 -27.61 3.05 23.10
CA PRO A 459 -27.46 2.37 24.38
C PRO A 459 -26.33 2.96 25.25
N TYR A 460 -25.50 3.85 24.70
CA TYR A 460 -24.41 4.53 25.39
C TYR A 460 -24.72 6.00 25.71
N GLN A 461 -25.99 6.42 25.61
CA GLN A 461 -26.38 7.81 25.91
C GLN A 461 -25.80 8.31 27.24
N GLY A 462 -25.23 9.52 27.20
CA GLY A 462 -24.60 10.17 28.35
C GLY A 462 -23.17 9.70 28.65
N ARG A 463 -22.64 8.72 27.92
CA ARG A 463 -21.27 8.22 28.09
C ARG A 463 -20.32 8.79 27.05
N ASN A 464 -19.05 8.82 27.38
CA ASN A 464 -17.98 9.06 26.41
C ASN A 464 -17.58 7.75 25.77
N ILE A 465 -17.52 7.73 24.44
CA ILE A 465 -17.08 6.57 23.66
C ILE A 465 -15.84 6.94 22.85
N VAL A 466 -15.01 5.92 22.55
CA VAL A 466 -13.91 6.04 21.60
C VAL A 466 -14.44 5.72 20.21
N VAL A 467 -14.20 6.64 19.27
CA VAL A 467 -14.66 6.53 17.90
C VAL A 467 -13.51 6.61 16.90
N TYR A 468 -13.74 6.04 15.72
CA TYR A 468 -12.81 6.07 14.60
C TYR A 468 -13.52 6.60 13.35
N GLU A 469 -12.94 7.61 12.73
CA GLU A 469 -13.44 8.17 11.47
C GLU A 469 -13.40 7.16 10.33
N SER A 470 -14.36 7.30 9.41
CA SER A 470 -14.41 6.53 8.16
C SER A 470 -13.09 6.60 7.38
N LYS A 471 -12.43 7.77 7.37
CA LYS A 471 -11.10 7.99 6.74
C LYS A 471 -10.03 7.08 7.33
N PHE A 472 -9.97 6.98 8.65
CA PHE A 472 -9.01 6.14 9.32
C PHE A 472 -9.29 4.64 9.09
N ILE A 473 -10.57 4.26 9.08
CA ILE A 473 -11.00 2.88 8.82
C ILE A 473 -10.64 2.46 7.38
N GLU A 474 -10.87 3.34 6.39
CA GLU A 474 -10.43 3.12 5.00
C GLU A 474 -8.92 2.90 4.93
N ALA A 475 -8.13 3.75 5.59
CA ALA A 475 -6.68 3.64 5.56
C ALA A 475 -6.18 2.31 6.17
N ILE A 476 -6.85 1.79 7.20
CA ILE A 476 -6.57 0.45 7.73
C ILE A 476 -6.91 -0.62 6.70
N ILE A 477 -8.10 -0.57 6.09
CA ILE A 477 -8.54 -1.54 5.08
C ILE A 477 -7.52 -1.57 3.93
N ARG A 478 -7.21 -0.42 3.33
CA ARG A 478 -6.22 -0.28 2.26
C ARG A 478 -4.85 -0.81 2.68
N GLY A 479 -4.35 -0.39 3.84
CA GLY A 479 -3.04 -0.81 4.34
C GLY A 479 -2.92 -2.33 4.51
N TYR A 480 -3.94 -2.97 5.09
CA TYR A 480 -3.97 -4.43 5.25
C TYR A 480 -4.15 -5.17 3.93
N THR A 481 -4.94 -4.65 2.99
CA THR A 481 -5.12 -5.21 1.65
C THR A 481 -3.83 -5.19 0.86
N LEU A 482 -3.13 -4.05 0.83
CA LEU A 482 -1.84 -3.90 0.15
C LEU A 482 -0.74 -4.75 0.80
N ALA A 483 -0.67 -4.77 2.13
CA ALA A 483 0.27 -5.62 2.84
C ALA A 483 0.02 -7.12 2.60
N LEU A 484 -1.25 -7.54 2.45
CA LEU A 484 -1.58 -8.91 2.11
C LEU A 484 -1.14 -9.26 0.69
N ALA A 485 -1.45 -8.39 -0.29
CA ALA A 485 -1.09 -8.60 -1.70
C ALA A 485 0.44 -8.75 -1.88
N ASN A 486 1.21 -8.06 -1.04
CA ASN A 486 2.67 -8.13 -1.01
C ASN A 486 3.24 -9.23 -0.09
N ASN A 487 2.39 -10.11 0.46
CA ASN A 487 2.75 -11.14 1.44
C ASN A 487 3.58 -10.60 2.64
N ALA A 488 3.38 -9.34 2.99
CA ALA A 488 4.11 -8.64 4.05
C ALA A 488 3.50 -8.86 5.44
N LEU A 489 2.27 -9.38 5.50
CA LEU A 489 1.57 -9.69 6.75
C LEU A 489 2.11 -10.94 7.44
N ARG A 490 2.28 -10.87 8.77
CA ARG A 490 2.58 -12.05 9.60
C ARG A 490 1.44 -13.05 9.56
N ALA A 491 1.71 -14.31 9.87
CA ALA A 491 0.70 -15.37 9.91
C ALA A 491 -0.55 -14.99 10.73
N ASN A 492 -0.35 -14.34 11.88
CA ASN A 492 -1.44 -13.88 12.75
C ASN A 492 -2.15 -12.60 12.26
N GLN A 493 -1.68 -11.94 11.21
CA GLN A 493 -2.31 -10.75 10.60
C GLN A 493 -2.97 -11.06 9.25
N LYS A 494 -2.61 -12.18 8.62
CA LYS A 494 -3.16 -12.60 7.32
C LYS A 494 -4.68 -12.72 7.30
N HIS A 495 -5.32 -13.05 8.42
CA HIS A 495 -6.79 -13.10 8.51
C HIS A 495 -7.42 -11.71 8.40
N VAL A 496 -6.84 -10.70 9.08
CA VAL A 496 -7.25 -9.29 8.98
C VAL A 496 -7.03 -8.78 7.57
N GLY A 497 -5.85 -9.06 6.99
CA GLY A 497 -5.54 -8.75 5.59
C GLY A 497 -6.62 -9.24 4.63
N LYS A 498 -6.99 -10.52 4.75
CA LYS A 498 -7.96 -11.15 3.85
C LYS A 498 -9.35 -10.55 4.01
N ARG A 499 -9.77 -10.27 5.25
CA ARG A 499 -11.04 -9.60 5.53
C ARG A 499 -11.06 -8.18 4.96
N CYS A 500 -9.98 -7.42 5.13
CA CYS A 500 -9.83 -6.08 4.55
C CYS A 500 -9.88 -6.13 3.01
N SER A 501 -9.25 -7.11 2.36
CA SER A 501 -9.36 -7.27 0.90
C SER A 501 -10.80 -7.53 0.44
N ILE A 502 -11.54 -8.41 1.12
CA ILE A 502 -12.94 -8.68 0.78
C ILE A 502 -13.80 -7.42 1.01
N LEU A 503 -13.57 -6.72 2.12
CA LEU A 503 -14.22 -5.44 2.41
C LEU A 503 -13.94 -4.39 1.35
N ALA A 504 -12.68 -4.23 0.91
CA ALA A 504 -12.29 -3.28 -0.12
C ALA A 504 -13.06 -3.51 -1.43
N CYS A 505 -13.16 -4.77 -1.88
CA CYS A 505 -13.93 -5.13 -3.07
C CYS A 505 -15.43 -4.87 -2.87
N ALA A 506 -16.00 -5.33 -1.75
CA ALA A 506 -17.42 -5.21 -1.46
C ALA A 506 -17.87 -3.75 -1.34
N LEU A 507 -17.10 -2.92 -0.63
CA LEU A 507 -17.37 -1.49 -0.44
C LEU A 507 -17.21 -0.71 -1.75
N SER A 508 -16.16 -0.97 -2.53
CA SER A 508 -15.97 -0.32 -3.84
C SER A 508 -17.12 -0.64 -4.80
N LYS A 509 -17.50 -1.92 -4.90
CA LYS A 509 -18.64 -2.37 -5.71
C LYS A 509 -19.95 -1.73 -5.23
N THR A 510 -20.12 -1.57 -3.92
CA THR A 510 -21.31 -0.95 -3.32
C THR A 510 -21.40 0.53 -3.68
N ALA A 511 -20.33 1.31 -3.52
CA ALA A 511 -20.32 2.72 -3.90
C ALA A 511 -20.66 2.91 -5.38
N ILE A 512 -20.08 2.10 -6.28
CA ILE A 512 -20.39 2.16 -7.72
C ILE A 512 -21.87 1.82 -7.97
N TYR A 513 -22.37 0.71 -7.41
CA TYR A 513 -23.74 0.25 -7.61
C TYR A 513 -24.76 1.28 -7.11
N VAL A 514 -24.57 1.78 -5.89
CA VAL A 514 -25.46 2.74 -5.23
C VAL A 514 -25.42 4.09 -5.95
N ALA A 515 -24.24 4.57 -6.36
CA ALA A 515 -24.11 5.82 -7.13
C ALA A 515 -24.89 5.76 -8.46
N ILE A 516 -24.81 4.64 -9.18
CA ILE A 516 -25.58 4.42 -10.42
C ILE A 516 -27.08 4.43 -10.13
N GLN A 517 -27.53 3.72 -9.09
CA GLN A 517 -28.96 3.68 -8.73
C GLN A 517 -29.49 5.05 -8.33
N GLN A 518 -28.76 5.81 -7.51
CA GLN A 518 -29.16 7.17 -7.13
C GLN A 518 -29.25 8.09 -8.35
N ALA A 519 -28.26 8.04 -9.24
CA ALA A 519 -28.28 8.82 -10.49
C ALA A 519 -29.48 8.48 -11.38
N CYS A 520 -29.93 7.22 -11.35
CA CYS A 520 -31.10 6.74 -12.08
C CYS A 520 -32.44 6.96 -11.34
N GLY A 521 -32.44 7.61 -10.16
CA GLY A 521 -33.64 7.86 -9.37
C GLY A 521 -34.22 6.61 -8.68
N VAL A 522 -33.42 5.56 -8.51
CA VAL A 522 -33.83 4.30 -7.86
C VAL A 522 -33.42 4.32 -6.39
N SER A 523 -34.38 4.12 -5.48
CA SER A 523 -34.13 4.01 -4.04
C SER A 523 -33.26 2.79 -3.73
N ASN A 524 -32.31 2.93 -2.82
CA ASN A 524 -31.38 1.88 -2.47
C ASN A 524 -31.29 1.66 -0.96
N ASN A 525 -30.84 0.46 -0.59
CA ASN A 525 -30.45 0.11 0.77
C ASN A 525 -28.96 -0.23 0.73
N ILE A 526 -28.14 0.72 1.16
CA ILE A 526 -26.69 0.73 1.02
C ILE A 526 -26.09 -0.42 1.82
N GLN A 527 -26.52 -0.61 3.07
CA GLN A 527 -26.08 -1.71 3.91
C GLN A 527 -26.43 -3.08 3.33
N LYS A 528 -27.65 -3.28 2.86
CA LYS A 528 -28.06 -4.55 2.23
C LYS A 528 -27.26 -4.83 0.95
N THR A 529 -27.00 -3.80 0.15
CA THR A 529 -26.12 -3.93 -1.04
C THR A 529 -24.69 -4.28 -0.64
N ALA A 530 -24.15 -3.67 0.42
CA ALA A 530 -22.82 -3.99 0.95
C ALA A 530 -22.73 -5.44 1.43
N GLN A 531 -23.74 -5.90 2.16
CA GLN A 531 -23.87 -7.28 2.63
C GLN A 531 -23.89 -8.27 1.46
N GLN A 532 -24.74 -8.02 0.45
CA GLN A 532 -24.83 -8.87 -0.73
C GLN A 532 -23.50 -8.91 -1.49
N ASN A 533 -22.86 -7.76 -1.69
CA ASN A 533 -21.57 -7.69 -2.38
C ASN A 533 -20.45 -8.40 -1.60
N TYR A 534 -20.48 -8.36 -0.27
CA TYR A 534 -19.58 -9.13 0.57
C TYR A 534 -19.83 -10.64 0.42
N GLN A 535 -21.08 -11.07 0.44
CA GLN A 535 -21.44 -12.48 0.22
C GLN A 535 -21.07 -12.98 -1.18
N ASP A 536 -21.25 -12.16 -2.22
CA ASP A 536 -20.85 -12.48 -3.59
C ASP A 536 -19.34 -12.69 -3.69
N ALA A 537 -18.54 -11.83 -3.05
CA ALA A 537 -17.09 -11.96 -3.00
C ALA A 537 -16.63 -13.23 -2.25
N VAL A 538 -17.41 -13.69 -1.27
CA VAL A 538 -17.19 -14.95 -0.56
C VAL A 538 -17.65 -16.16 -1.40
N LYS A 539 -18.70 -16.02 -2.22
CA LYS A 539 -19.26 -17.10 -3.06
C LYS A 539 -18.32 -17.65 -4.13
N SER A 540 -17.27 -16.93 -4.52
CA SER A 540 -16.21 -17.44 -5.40
C SER A 540 -15.51 -18.71 -4.90
N ILE A 541 -15.74 -19.10 -3.64
CA ILE A 541 -15.33 -20.41 -3.06
C ILE A 541 -16.12 -21.58 -3.65
N VAL A 542 -17.38 -21.39 -4.03
CA VAL A 542 -18.23 -22.43 -4.64
C VAL A 542 -17.79 -22.72 -6.07
N ASP A 543 -17.38 -21.69 -6.82
CA ASP A 543 -16.86 -21.81 -8.19
C ASP A 543 -15.53 -22.59 -8.27
N LEU A 544 -14.84 -22.75 -7.14
CA LEU A 544 -13.68 -23.63 -6.98
C LEU A 544 -14.03 -25.11 -6.75
N GLY A 545 -15.31 -25.47 -6.85
CA GLY A 545 -15.78 -26.84 -6.65
C GLY A 545 -16.11 -27.18 -5.20
N PHE A 546 -16.25 -26.18 -4.32
CA PHE A 546 -16.72 -26.42 -2.96
C PHE A 546 -18.19 -26.84 -2.96
N LYS A 547 -18.49 -28.03 -2.44
CA LYS A 547 -19.85 -28.56 -2.31
C LYS A 547 -20.22 -28.68 -0.84
N CYS A 548 -21.36 -28.10 -0.48
CA CYS A 548 -21.96 -28.29 0.83
C CYS A 548 -22.77 -29.59 0.84
N SER A 549 -22.57 -30.44 1.85
CA SER A 549 -23.38 -31.65 2.06
C SER A 549 -24.78 -31.34 2.61
N VAL A 550 -25.02 -30.10 3.04
CA VAL A 550 -26.30 -29.64 3.59
C VAL A 550 -26.84 -28.50 2.70
N PRO A 551 -28.16 -28.44 2.42
CA PRO A 551 -28.79 -27.32 1.73
C PRO A 551 -28.53 -25.97 2.44
N CYS A 552 -28.78 -24.86 1.73
CA CYS A 552 -28.63 -23.49 2.26
C CYS A 552 -27.19 -23.09 2.60
N GLU A 553 -26.21 -23.53 1.81
CA GLU A 553 -24.81 -23.08 1.93
C GLU A 553 -24.18 -23.40 3.30
N ILE A 554 -24.55 -24.55 3.89
CA ILE A 554 -24.03 -25.04 5.16
C ILE A 554 -23.06 -26.20 4.91
N ALA A 555 -21.81 -26.00 5.32
CA ALA A 555 -20.78 -27.01 5.23
C ALA A 555 -20.61 -27.80 6.51
N LEU A 556 -20.42 -29.11 6.39
CA LEU A 556 -19.95 -29.96 7.46
C LEU A 556 -18.42 -29.94 7.53
N LYS A 557 -17.86 -30.35 8.66
CA LYS A 557 -16.40 -30.53 8.78
C LYS A 557 -15.84 -31.42 7.67
N LYS A 558 -16.56 -32.48 7.29
CA LYS A 558 -16.18 -33.39 6.22
C LYS A 558 -16.05 -32.68 4.87
N ASP A 559 -16.95 -31.74 4.58
CA ASP A 559 -16.95 -30.96 3.34
C ASP A 559 -15.72 -30.07 3.28
N ILE A 560 -15.42 -29.40 4.39
CA ILE A 560 -14.27 -28.50 4.54
C ILE A 560 -12.96 -29.29 4.44
N THR A 561 -12.83 -30.42 5.11
CA THR A 561 -11.62 -31.26 5.05
C THR A 561 -11.40 -31.86 3.68
N HIS A 562 -12.49 -32.32 3.03
CA HIS A 562 -12.43 -32.89 1.70
C HIS A 562 -12.01 -31.85 0.67
N PHE A 563 -12.64 -30.68 0.72
CA PHE A 563 -12.29 -29.57 -0.15
C PHE A 563 -10.87 -29.05 0.08
N LEU A 564 -10.39 -29.01 1.32
CA LEU A 564 -9.04 -28.47 1.59
C LEU A 564 -7.93 -29.50 1.42
N GLY A 565 -8.26 -30.80 1.29
CA GLY A 565 -7.28 -31.88 1.24
C GLY A 565 -6.49 -32.03 2.54
N ILE A 566 -7.13 -31.84 3.70
CA ILE A 566 -6.47 -31.81 5.02
C ILE A 566 -7.07 -32.83 6.01
N PRO A 567 -6.29 -33.27 7.02
CA PRO A 567 -6.84 -34.04 8.13
C PRO A 567 -7.83 -33.25 8.98
N GLN A 568 -8.86 -33.93 9.50
CA GLN A 568 -9.85 -33.33 10.40
C GLN A 568 -9.26 -32.81 11.71
N SER A 569 -8.16 -33.41 12.19
CA SER A 569 -7.40 -32.93 13.36
C SER A 569 -6.86 -31.51 13.13
N THR A 570 -6.31 -31.23 11.94
CA THR A 570 -5.84 -29.90 11.53
C THR A 570 -6.97 -28.88 11.51
N LEU A 571 -8.12 -29.24 10.94
CA LEU A 571 -9.31 -28.39 10.95
C LEU A 571 -9.80 -28.11 12.38
N ASN A 572 -9.83 -29.13 13.25
CA ASN A 572 -10.23 -28.96 14.64
C ASN A 572 -9.32 -28.01 15.42
N GLY A 573 -8.00 -28.07 15.18
CA GLY A 573 -7.04 -27.13 15.78
C GLY A 573 -7.33 -25.66 15.40
N ILE A 574 -7.71 -25.42 14.15
CA ILE A 574 -8.07 -24.07 13.66
C ILE A 574 -9.40 -23.62 14.25
N LEU A 575 -10.42 -24.48 14.21
CA LEU A 575 -11.72 -24.16 14.80
C LEU A 575 -11.61 -23.86 16.30
N HIS A 576 -10.73 -24.57 17.01
CA HIS A 576 -10.47 -24.31 18.42
C HIS A 576 -9.78 -22.95 18.62
N LYS A 577 -8.75 -22.65 17.81
CA LYS A 577 -8.01 -21.38 17.84
C LYS A 577 -8.87 -20.16 17.49
N HIS A 578 -9.92 -20.37 16.70
CA HIS A 578 -10.82 -19.33 16.18
C HIS A 578 -12.26 -19.47 16.69
N ARG A 579 -12.48 -20.16 17.82
CA ARG A 579 -13.82 -20.46 18.36
C ARG A 579 -14.68 -19.22 18.65
N ASP A 580 -14.04 -18.09 18.91
CA ASP A 580 -14.71 -16.83 19.22
C ASP A 580 -15.26 -16.15 17.95
N THR A 581 -14.73 -16.53 16.77
CA THR A 581 -15.02 -15.90 15.47
C THR A 581 -15.75 -16.85 14.51
N ILE A 582 -15.58 -18.15 14.66
CA ILE A 582 -16.20 -19.19 13.83
C ILE A 582 -17.11 -20.03 14.74
N LYS A 583 -18.41 -19.76 14.69
CA LYS A 583 -19.40 -20.43 15.54
C LYS A 583 -20.08 -21.56 14.77
N PRO A 584 -20.06 -22.80 15.27
CA PRO A 584 -20.79 -23.88 14.65
C PRO A 584 -22.31 -23.64 14.78
N ILE A 585 -23.04 -24.03 13.73
CA ILE A 585 -24.49 -24.05 13.71
C ILE A 585 -24.93 -25.46 14.06
N GLN A 586 -25.77 -25.60 15.07
CA GLN A 586 -26.35 -26.89 15.38
C GLN A 586 -27.44 -27.24 14.35
N LEU A 587 -27.29 -28.37 13.67
CA LEU A 587 -28.24 -28.80 12.65
C LEU A 587 -29.46 -29.47 13.27
N ASP A 588 -30.63 -29.23 12.67
CA ASP A 588 -31.85 -29.93 13.02
C ASP A 588 -31.85 -31.38 12.48
N ARG A 589 -32.83 -32.19 12.92
CA ARG A 589 -32.92 -33.60 12.52
C ARG A 589 -33.16 -33.79 11.03
N ALA A 590 -33.80 -32.84 10.35
CA ALA A 590 -34.07 -32.94 8.92
C ALA A 590 -32.78 -32.71 8.11
N ALA A 591 -32.00 -31.69 8.45
CA ALA A 591 -30.70 -31.39 7.86
C ALA A 591 -29.67 -32.48 8.13
N ILE A 592 -29.66 -33.07 9.34
CA ILE A 592 -28.78 -34.21 9.67
C ILE A 592 -29.07 -35.43 8.79
N ARG A 593 -30.36 -35.75 8.58
CA ARG A 593 -30.78 -36.86 7.70
C ARG A 593 -30.49 -36.57 6.23
N ALA A 594 -30.71 -35.33 5.79
CA ALA A 594 -30.40 -34.90 4.42
C ALA A 594 -28.89 -35.00 4.10
N ALA A 595 -28.03 -34.86 5.11
CA ALA A 595 -26.58 -35.03 4.98
C ALA A 595 -26.09 -36.49 5.08
N ASP A 596 -27.03 -37.45 5.10
CA ASP A 596 -26.82 -38.89 5.28
C ASP A 596 -25.98 -39.23 6.53
N SER A 597 -26.28 -38.56 7.65
CA SER A 597 -25.59 -38.76 8.92
C SER A 597 -26.48 -39.47 9.94
N LYS A 598 -25.92 -40.49 10.62
CA LYS A 598 -26.56 -41.19 11.75
C LYS A 598 -26.33 -40.51 13.11
N ALA A 599 -25.68 -39.34 13.13
CA ALA A 599 -25.35 -38.65 14.37
C ALA A 599 -26.61 -38.09 15.06
N SER A 600 -26.67 -38.17 16.39
CA SER A 600 -27.76 -37.58 17.18
C SER A 600 -27.66 -36.05 17.27
N ARG A 601 -26.46 -35.49 17.05
CA ARG A 601 -26.16 -34.06 16.96
C ARG A 601 -25.04 -33.86 15.94
N LEU A 602 -25.18 -32.85 15.08
CA LEU A 602 -24.18 -32.49 14.08
C LEU A 602 -24.08 -30.97 13.97
N ASN A 603 -22.86 -30.48 13.76
CA ASN A 603 -22.59 -29.07 13.58
C ASN A 603 -22.21 -28.78 12.12
N GLY A 604 -22.85 -27.76 11.56
CA GLY A 604 -22.49 -27.15 10.28
C GLY A 604 -21.81 -25.80 10.48
N TYR A 605 -21.33 -25.24 9.37
CA TYR A 605 -20.67 -23.95 9.27
C TYR A 605 -21.24 -23.22 8.07
N HIS A 606 -21.56 -21.93 8.22
CA HIS A 606 -21.96 -21.13 7.06
C HIS A 606 -20.81 -21.04 6.05
N LEU A 607 -21.14 -20.92 4.77
CA LEU A 607 -20.17 -20.75 3.70
C LEU A 607 -19.19 -19.57 3.94
N ASP A 608 -19.63 -18.49 4.60
CA ASP A 608 -18.76 -17.40 5.04
C ASP A 608 -17.69 -17.85 6.06
N ASP A 609 -18.08 -18.71 7.00
CA ASP A 609 -17.13 -19.30 7.95
C ASP A 609 -16.20 -20.30 7.27
N VAL A 610 -16.67 -21.02 6.26
CA VAL A 610 -15.81 -21.84 5.40
C VAL A 610 -14.79 -20.96 4.69
N GLY A 611 -15.20 -19.81 4.16
CA GLY A 611 -14.28 -18.85 3.56
C GLY A 611 -13.21 -18.38 4.52
N LYS A 612 -13.58 -18.03 5.76
CA LYS A 612 -12.61 -17.69 6.82
C LYS A 612 -11.63 -18.84 7.09
N ILE A 613 -12.11 -20.10 7.13
CA ILE A 613 -11.29 -21.29 7.36
C ILE A 613 -10.33 -21.53 6.19
N VAL A 614 -10.84 -21.59 4.95
CA VAL A 614 -10.07 -21.84 3.73
C VAL A 614 -8.99 -20.79 3.57
N LEU A 615 -9.33 -19.53 3.82
CA LEU A 615 -8.41 -18.41 3.79
C LEU A 615 -7.36 -18.53 4.89
N ALA A 616 -7.70 -18.91 6.12
CA ALA A 616 -6.73 -19.05 7.22
C ALA A 616 -5.70 -20.17 7.03
N MET A 617 -5.89 -21.09 6.07
CA MET A 617 -5.06 -22.27 5.87
C MET A 617 -4.06 -22.18 4.73
N ASP A 618 -2.90 -22.80 4.89
CA ASP A 618 -1.90 -22.98 3.82
C ASP A 618 -2.02 -24.36 3.15
N SER A 619 -3.23 -24.69 2.67
CA SER A 619 -3.46 -25.87 1.80
C SER A 619 -3.30 -25.51 0.33
N VAL A 620 -3.16 -26.51 -0.56
CA VAL A 620 -3.07 -26.29 -2.02
C VAL A 620 -4.25 -25.45 -2.54
N ILE A 621 -5.48 -25.80 -2.13
CA ILE A 621 -6.69 -25.08 -2.52
C ILE A 621 -6.80 -23.71 -1.81
N GLY A 622 -6.36 -23.60 -0.55
CA GLY A 622 -6.25 -22.31 0.13
C GLY A 622 -5.23 -21.39 -0.55
N ILE A 623 -4.16 -21.94 -1.11
CA ILE A 623 -3.14 -21.22 -1.90
C ILE A 623 -3.68 -20.83 -3.28
N ASP A 624 -4.42 -21.72 -3.94
CA ASP A 624 -4.99 -21.42 -5.26
C ASP A 624 -6.18 -20.45 -5.20
N LEU A 625 -7.02 -20.51 -4.15
CA LEU A 625 -8.02 -19.48 -3.87
C LEU A 625 -7.34 -18.13 -3.55
N LYS A 626 -6.25 -18.14 -2.78
CA LYS A 626 -5.42 -16.93 -2.58
C LYS A 626 -4.91 -16.42 -3.94
N LYS A 627 -4.41 -17.27 -4.83
CA LYS A 627 -3.97 -16.85 -6.17
C LYS A 627 -5.11 -16.36 -7.07
N GLN A 628 -6.35 -16.78 -6.85
CA GLN A 628 -7.51 -16.31 -7.61
C GLN A 628 -8.04 -14.97 -7.11
N ILE A 629 -8.08 -14.78 -5.79
CA ILE A 629 -8.51 -13.51 -5.16
C ILE A 629 -7.39 -12.46 -5.27
N PHE A 630 -6.12 -12.87 -5.23
CA PHE A 630 -4.95 -11.98 -5.11
C PHE A 630 -3.98 -12.01 -6.31
N GLY A 631 -4.19 -12.90 -7.29
CA GLY A 631 -3.36 -13.03 -8.49
C GLY A 631 -2.19 -14.02 -8.41
N SER A 632 -1.68 -14.46 -9.58
CA SER A 632 -0.67 -15.53 -9.71
C SER A 632 0.79 -15.10 -9.48
N GLY A 633 1.07 -13.82 -9.19
CA GLY A 633 2.43 -13.26 -9.06
C GLY A 633 3.14 -13.52 -7.73
N SER A 634 2.65 -14.43 -6.88
CA SER A 634 3.18 -14.63 -5.52
C SER A 634 4.18 -15.79 -5.37
N SER A 635 4.61 -16.45 -6.45
CA SER A 635 5.64 -17.51 -6.38
C SER A 635 7.01 -17.05 -6.90
N LEU A 636 8.01 -17.29 -6.06
CA LEU A 636 9.38 -16.81 -6.01
C LEU A 636 10.33 -17.03 -7.20
N THR A 637 9.94 -17.63 -8.33
CA THR A 637 10.94 -18.27 -9.21
C THR A 637 11.30 -17.58 -10.53
N GLU A 638 10.66 -16.49 -10.95
CA GLU A 638 10.96 -15.89 -12.28
C GLU A 638 11.47 -14.43 -12.25
N LEU A 639 11.65 -13.82 -11.07
CA LEU A 639 12.04 -12.41 -10.94
C LEU A 639 13.53 -12.18 -10.62
N GLU A 640 14.29 -13.23 -10.33
CA GLU A 640 15.71 -13.11 -9.94
C GLU A 640 16.67 -12.97 -11.14
N GLU A 641 16.24 -13.26 -12.36
CA GLU A 641 17.16 -13.30 -13.53
C GLU A 641 17.28 -11.99 -14.33
N LYS A 642 16.57 -10.90 -13.99
CA LYS A 642 16.50 -9.70 -14.86
C LYS A 642 16.76 -8.33 -14.23
N LYS A 643 17.52 -8.23 -13.13
CA LYS A 643 17.95 -6.91 -12.59
C LYS A 643 19.43 -6.63 -12.87
N GLY A 644 19.71 -6.00 -14.02
CA GLY A 644 21.00 -5.35 -14.25
C GLY A 644 21.16 -4.15 -13.31
N ARG A 645 22.21 -4.15 -12.48
CA ARG A 645 22.51 -3.07 -11.51
C ARG A 645 23.55 -2.10 -12.09
N GLU A 646 23.34 -0.79 -11.89
CA GLU A 646 24.33 0.27 -12.19
C GLU A 646 25.31 0.45 -11.02
N TRP A 647 26.32 -0.41 -10.96
CA TRP A 647 27.38 -0.38 -9.94
C TRP A 647 28.18 0.93 -9.85
N PRO A 648 28.57 1.61 -10.95
CA PRO A 648 29.42 2.80 -10.86
C PRO A 648 28.81 3.94 -10.04
N ASN A 649 27.54 4.25 -10.26
CA ASN A 649 26.81 5.32 -9.55
C ASN A 649 26.65 5.03 -8.06
N THR A 650 26.51 3.75 -7.74
CA THR A 650 26.31 3.28 -6.36
C THR A 650 27.61 3.33 -5.56
N LEU A 651 28.71 2.82 -6.13
CA LEU A 651 30.03 2.86 -5.50
C LEU A 651 30.53 4.29 -5.33
N ALA A 652 30.24 5.19 -6.28
CA ALA A 652 30.59 6.60 -6.16
C ALA A 652 29.93 7.28 -4.93
N LYS A 653 28.71 6.87 -4.54
CA LYS A 653 28.06 7.39 -3.33
C LYS A 653 28.66 6.80 -2.05
N VAL A 654 28.95 5.50 -2.03
CA VAL A 654 29.58 4.83 -0.88
C VAL A 654 30.95 5.44 -0.60
N PHE A 655 31.74 5.67 -1.64
CA PHE A 655 33.09 6.24 -1.53
C PHE A 655 33.13 7.76 -1.65
N ALA A 656 31.99 8.45 -1.53
CA ALA A 656 31.97 9.91 -1.55
C ALA A 656 32.86 10.46 -0.42
N GLY A 657 33.86 11.28 -0.77
CA GLY A 657 34.87 11.78 0.18
C GLY A 657 36.20 11.01 0.17
N PHE A 658 36.27 9.87 -0.54
CA PHE A 658 37.50 9.17 -0.88
C PHE A 658 37.90 9.43 -2.34
N SER A 659 39.17 9.19 -2.67
CA SER A 659 39.71 9.24 -4.03
C SER A 659 39.30 7.95 -4.76
N PHE A 660 38.13 8.02 -5.40
CA PHE A 660 37.51 6.91 -6.12
C PHE A 660 37.71 7.03 -7.65
N HIS A 661 38.42 6.08 -8.23
CA HIS A 661 38.73 6.05 -9.67
C HIS A 661 38.06 4.87 -10.36
N GLN A 662 37.44 5.11 -11.51
CA GLN A 662 36.86 4.07 -12.37
C GLN A 662 37.80 3.79 -13.55
N ASN A 663 37.89 2.53 -13.98
CA ASN A 663 38.72 2.11 -15.12
C ASN A 663 40.19 2.56 -14.99
N TYR A 664 40.75 2.43 -13.78
CA TYR A 664 42.08 2.91 -13.43
C TYR A 664 43.17 1.89 -13.83
N PHE A 665 44.42 2.35 -13.98
CA PHE A 665 45.57 1.48 -14.26
C PHE A 665 46.49 1.37 -13.05
N ILE A 666 46.81 0.15 -12.65
CA ILE A 666 47.82 -0.15 -11.63
C ILE A 666 48.94 -0.92 -12.35
N GLY A 667 50.08 -0.24 -12.57
CA GLY A 667 51.11 -0.73 -13.48
C GLY A 667 50.57 -0.84 -14.91
N GLU A 668 50.70 -2.03 -15.51
CA GLU A 668 50.15 -2.33 -16.84
C GLU A 668 48.68 -2.82 -16.80
N TYR A 669 48.11 -3.06 -15.62
CA TYR A 669 46.82 -3.71 -15.47
C TYR A 669 45.68 -2.71 -15.27
N ARG A 670 44.69 -2.74 -16.17
CA ARG A 670 43.43 -1.99 -16.00
C ARG A 670 42.52 -2.68 -15.00
N VAL A 671 42.01 -1.96 -14.01
CA VAL A 671 41.07 -2.45 -13.00
C VAL A 671 39.75 -1.66 -13.06
N ASP A 672 38.64 -2.25 -12.63
CA ASP A 672 37.33 -1.62 -12.76
C ASP A 672 37.18 -0.44 -11.79
N PHE A 673 37.59 -0.57 -10.53
CA PHE A 673 37.55 0.52 -9.54
C PHE A 673 38.71 0.50 -8.54
N VAL A 674 39.16 1.69 -8.10
CA VAL A 674 40.20 1.88 -7.08
C VAL A 674 39.75 2.91 -6.04
N VAL A 675 40.03 2.64 -4.77
CA VAL A 675 39.88 3.58 -3.64
C VAL A 675 41.24 3.72 -2.98
N GLU A 676 41.89 4.86 -3.16
CA GLU A 676 43.32 5.02 -2.81
C GLU A 676 43.57 4.99 -1.30
N GLU A 677 42.76 5.70 -0.53
CA GLU A 677 42.95 5.83 0.93
C GLU A 677 42.71 4.51 1.66
N LEU A 678 41.86 3.64 1.11
CA LEU A 678 41.60 2.30 1.64
C LEU A 678 42.56 1.24 1.07
N LYS A 679 43.44 1.61 0.13
CA LYS A 679 44.27 0.69 -0.66
C LYS A 679 43.46 -0.49 -1.18
N LEU A 680 42.33 -0.19 -1.81
CA LEU A 680 41.34 -1.18 -2.22
C LEU A 680 41.10 -1.16 -3.73
N VAL A 681 41.03 -2.35 -4.34
CA VAL A 681 40.61 -2.57 -5.73
C VAL A 681 39.34 -3.41 -5.76
N LEU A 682 38.34 -2.94 -6.49
CA LEU A 682 37.10 -3.67 -6.75
C LEU A 682 37.04 -4.03 -8.24
N GLU A 683 36.87 -5.32 -8.54
CA GLU A 683 36.89 -5.82 -9.91
C GLU A 683 35.72 -6.78 -10.17
N PHE A 684 35.07 -6.63 -11.32
CA PHE A 684 34.10 -7.62 -11.77
C PHE A 684 34.80 -8.91 -12.14
N GLU A 685 34.25 -10.03 -11.69
CA GLU A 685 34.81 -11.34 -12.05
C GLU A 685 34.73 -11.54 -13.58
N LYS A 686 35.90 -11.41 -14.22
CA LYS A 686 36.16 -11.69 -15.64
C LYS A 686 37.37 -12.61 -15.63
N GLY A 687 37.37 -13.70 -16.39
CA GLY A 687 38.46 -14.69 -16.39
C GLY A 687 39.83 -14.09 -16.77
N GLN A 688 40.55 -13.55 -15.78
CA GLN A 688 41.78 -12.78 -15.93
C GLN A 688 42.98 -13.59 -15.43
N PRO A 689 44.20 -13.33 -15.95
CA PRO A 689 45.39 -14.10 -15.61
C PRO A 689 45.80 -13.96 -14.14
N ALA A 690 46.30 -15.04 -13.54
CA ALA A 690 46.74 -15.10 -12.14
C ALA A 690 47.86 -14.10 -11.81
N SER A 691 48.69 -13.72 -12.80
CA SER A 691 49.75 -12.72 -12.64
C SER A 691 49.21 -11.34 -12.24
N LYS A 692 48.04 -10.94 -12.76
CA LYS A 692 47.38 -9.69 -12.40
C LYS A 692 46.88 -9.70 -10.95
N GLU A 693 46.30 -10.81 -10.52
CA GLU A 693 45.80 -11.00 -9.16
C GLU A 693 46.95 -10.87 -8.15
N GLN A 694 48.07 -11.54 -8.42
CA GLN A 694 49.27 -11.48 -7.58
C GLN A 694 49.93 -10.10 -7.57
N PHE A 695 49.98 -9.39 -8.71
CA PHE A 695 50.55 -8.05 -8.77
C PHE A 695 49.71 -7.02 -8.00
N ILE A 696 48.39 -7.03 -8.20
CA ILE A 696 47.50 -6.07 -7.52
C ILE A 696 47.49 -6.33 -6.01
N SER A 697 47.43 -7.58 -5.58
CA SER A 697 47.35 -7.91 -4.15
C SER A 697 48.59 -7.51 -3.37
N GLN A 698 49.77 -7.39 -3.99
CA GLN A 698 50.98 -6.89 -3.33
C GLN A 698 50.87 -5.44 -2.81
N HIS A 699 49.97 -4.65 -3.41
CA HIS A 699 49.85 -3.22 -3.11
C HIS A 699 48.46 -2.82 -2.59
N TYR A 700 47.43 -3.62 -2.89
CA TYR A 700 46.03 -3.36 -2.56
C TYR A 700 45.34 -4.61 -2.01
N GLY A 701 44.25 -4.43 -1.27
CA GLY A 701 43.26 -5.49 -1.09
C GLY A 701 42.42 -5.62 -2.36
N LEU A 702 42.31 -6.82 -2.93
CA LEU A 702 41.57 -7.07 -4.16
C LEU A 702 40.25 -7.80 -3.87
N ILE A 703 39.13 -7.19 -4.23
CA ILE A 703 37.81 -7.83 -4.17
C ILE A 703 37.30 -8.09 -5.57
N ARG A 704 37.00 -9.36 -5.86
CA ARG A 704 36.33 -9.79 -7.09
C ARG A 704 34.89 -10.16 -6.81
N PHE A 705 33.97 -9.65 -7.63
CA PHE A 705 32.55 -9.86 -7.42
C PHE A 705 31.77 -10.01 -8.73
N GLN A 706 30.71 -10.82 -8.69
CA GLN A 706 29.79 -10.99 -9.81
C GLN A 706 28.68 -9.92 -9.78
N HIS A 707 28.04 -9.69 -10.93
CA HIS A 707 26.95 -8.69 -11.05
C HIS A 707 25.78 -8.90 -10.07
N LEU A 708 25.60 -10.13 -9.56
CA LEU A 708 24.51 -10.51 -8.67
C LEU A 708 24.85 -10.42 -7.17
N VAL A 709 26.09 -10.11 -6.79
CA VAL A 709 26.52 -10.06 -5.38
C VAL A 709 25.70 -9.03 -4.59
N GLY A 710 25.24 -9.40 -3.40
CA GLY A 710 24.54 -8.52 -2.46
C GLY A 710 25.45 -7.42 -1.93
N TRP A 711 24.92 -6.23 -1.66
CA TRP A 711 25.73 -5.10 -1.18
C TRP A 711 26.28 -5.36 0.24
N GLU A 712 25.56 -6.14 1.05
CA GLU A 712 26.00 -6.53 2.40
C GLU A 712 27.28 -7.36 2.34
N THR A 713 27.32 -8.31 1.39
CA THR A 713 28.46 -9.18 1.11
C THR A 713 29.64 -8.38 0.56
N LEU A 714 29.37 -7.40 -0.30
CA LEU A 714 30.42 -6.52 -0.82
C LEU A 714 31.02 -5.66 0.30
N LEU A 715 30.21 -5.03 1.14
CA LEU A 715 30.70 -4.20 2.25
C LEU A 715 31.47 -5.02 3.28
N ASN A 716 31.01 -6.24 3.60
CA ASN A 716 31.78 -7.16 4.43
C ASN A 716 33.16 -7.46 3.83
N GLY A 717 33.22 -7.76 2.53
CA GLY A 717 34.48 -7.94 1.82
C GLY A 717 35.39 -6.71 1.92
N ILE A 718 34.82 -5.51 1.79
CA ILE A 718 35.55 -4.23 1.92
C ILE A 718 36.16 -4.09 3.31
N LEU A 719 35.41 -4.41 4.36
CA LEU A 719 35.88 -4.31 5.75
C LEU A 719 36.98 -5.34 6.08
N HIS A 720 37.03 -6.47 5.37
CA HIS A 720 38.06 -7.50 5.52
C HIS A 720 39.25 -7.34 4.58
N ALA A 721 39.12 -6.53 3.52
CA ALA A 721 40.16 -6.36 2.53
C ALA A 721 41.35 -5.58 3.13
N GLN A 722 42.52 -6.20 3.06
CA GLN A 722 43.79 -5.60 3.41
C GLN A 722 44.80 -5.82 2.29
N VAL A 723 45.86 -5.01 2.26
CA VAL A 723 46.98 -5.24 1.33
C VAL A 723 47.49 -6.67 1.51
N GLY A 724 47.64 -7.40 0.40
CA GLY A 724 48.01 -8.82 0.39
C GLY A 724 46.83 -9.78 0.26
N THR A 725 45.58 -9.31 0.39
CA THR A 725 44.39 -10.17 0.37
C THR A 725 43.67 -10.17 -0.98
N VAL A 726 43.11 -11.32 -1.34
CA VAL A 726 42.19 -11.48 -2.48
C VAL A 726 40.90 -12.12 -2.00
N ILE A 727 39.78 -11.42 -2.13
CA ILE A 727 38.46 -11.87 -1.70
C ILE A 727 37.58 -12.08 -2.94
N LYS A 728 37.06 -13.29 -3.13
CA LYS A 728 36.17 -13.66 -4.24
C LYS A 728 34.74 -13.82 -3.72
N LEU A 729 33.81 -13.02 -4.24
CA LEU A 729 32.41 -12.98 -3.83
C LEU A 729 31.52 -13.61 -4.91
N ASN A 730 31.00 -14.81 -4.65
CA ASN A 730 30.15 -15.56 -5.58
C ASN A 730 28.66 -15.41 -5.22
N GLY A 731 27.77 -15.34 -6.20
CA GLY A 731 26.34 -15.05 -6.02
C GLY A 731 25.50 -16.12 -5.29
N ALA A 732 26.10 -17.23 -4.85
CA ALA A 732 25.44 -18.22 -4.00
C ALA A 732 25.74 -17.94 -2.53
N VAL A 733 24.75 -18.08 -1.64
CA VAL A 733 24.93 -18.02 -0.19
C VAL A 733 25.89 -19.15 0.22
N SER A 734 27.19 -18.84 0.26
CA SER A 734 28.21 -19.67 0.88
C SER A 734 28.39 -19.19 2.32
N ILE A 735 28.03 -20.06 3.26
CA ILE A 735 28.55 -20.01 4.63
C ILE A 735 30.05 -20.26 4.50
N LEU A 736 30.87 -19.27 4.84
CA LEU A 736 32.32 -19.46 4.95
C LEU A 736 32.62 -20.46 6.08
N PRO A 737 33.69 -21.28 5.98
CA PRO A 737 34.01 -22.24 7.00
C PRO A 737 34.39 -21.56 8.31
N ASP A 738 34.02 -22.22 9.38
CA ASP A 738 34.35 -21.88 10.76
C ASP A 738 35.88 -21.71 10.95
N LYS A 739 36.30 -20.71 11.73
CA LYS A 739 37.71 -20.41 12.06
C LYS A 739 38.41 -21.58 12.78
N SER A 740 37.67 -22.61 13.19
CA SER A 740 38.18 -23.84 13.78
C SER A 740 38.90 -24.78 12.78
N GLN A 741 38.85 -24.53 11.46
CA GLN A 741 39.50 -25.41 10.46
C GLN A 741 40.83 -24.89 9.89
N GLN A 742 41.35 -23.74 10.34
CA GLN A 742 42.67 -23.24 9.91
C GLN A 742 43.86 -23.72 10.76
N GLU A 743 43.64 -24.49 11.83
CA GLU A 743 44.73 -25.08 12.63
C GLU A 743 45.03 -26.56 12.31
N THR A 744 44.29 -27.18 11.38
CA THR A 744 44.59 -28.53 10.89
C THR A 744 44.72 -28.53 9.39
N LEU A 745 45.86 -28.04 8.90
CA LEU A 745 46.59 -28.54 7.74
C LEU A 745 47.92 -27.81 7.72
N GLY A 746 48.88 -28.34 8.49
CA GLY A 746 50.28 -28.08 8.21
C GLY A 746 50.64 -28.81 6.93
N ILE A 747 51.01 -28.05 5.91
CA ILE A 747 52.06 -28.25 4.89
C ILE A 747 52.15 -26.95 4.09
#